data_AF-A0A6M5Z5B3-F1
#
_entry.id   AF-A0A6M5Z5B3-F1
#
_cell.length_a   1.000
_cell.length_b   1.000
_cell.length_c   1.000
_cell.angle_alpha   90.00
_cell.angle_beta   90.00
_cell.angle_gamma   90.00
#
_symmetry.space_group_name_H-M   'P 1'
#
loop_
_entity.id
_entity.type
_entity.pdbx_description
1 polymer ?
#
loop_
_entity_poly.entity_id
_entity_poly.type
_entity_poly.pdbx_seq_one_letter_code
_entity_poly.pdbx_strand_id
1 'polypeptide(L)'
;MWNRLVTALLLTTVLGLTAAGADPGAGTGSTGVVKLPPLDPDTLADPKEAARAVAKLEKDYPEPQPEAVRMLVAILKGSQLSGTDGWFGPAQTRYTWQWLADRHGVDPKTKTAAIARTAFRGPAALFEALDRDGNGQLTANDLDWSDRNPYVMRANVVNYLFRRMDAGGDGKLTREELDEFFKRVADGKDHLTADDLRRALIPRGPAGFGPGDGPSVPVLVRGLYAGEIGSIQEGPKLGAAAPDFALKSIDGKEPIRLSKEIGKKPVVLVFGNFTCGPFRGLFPDVDAVHARYKDRATFIMVYVREAHPTDGWKMESNTRVGVGVKQPTTTAERAEVCDLFRKKLKPGIPVVVDDIDDPTGNAYSAMPARLYVIDPSGKVAYKSGRGPFGFKPGEMEQALVMSLLEADPAPKPAGTEPGAFVPLPGDQEVWAKLPKTETGGGVPLPNWAKAIANHLPRTAAAMLELDYVHRTKSPLDPALRAKMRWVIAKANRCEYAQATALADLKRVAGADAVRTLTGSADGWPADDRAPLEFARLLTVAAPTVTDAQFAALQKRFGDTRVAAMVLLAAYGNFQDRIILGLGIPLEAEGPVAPVAVKFAAGAFQVAPLLPEQKELPGLLKSGATVVPRDPEWAKLTFDDLQTRMEKQRDRAPRLPVPDWEKVKGTLPPGYATRPTKIVWSLTCLGYAPEMAVTWNVATRTMWAESKQDRVFEESLFWIQTRSIQCNYCMGHCEMLLEVAGLDKTAVAERTRRLAGDDWSCFPPAEQRAYAYARKLSRTPWELTAGDYRVLEKDLGADKAMYTFWWLCRGLYMTRVSDGFQLPLERENVFAPPAKTDEKK
;
A
#
# COMPACT_ATOMS: atom_id res chain seq x y z
N MET A 1 -69.04 -8.47 37.63
CA MET A 1 -68.08 -9.38 36.95
C MET A 1 -68.59 -9.68 35.52
N TRP A 2 -69.00 -8.72 34.70
CA TRP A 2 -68.35 -7.51 34.14
C TRP A 2 -67.10 -7.81 33.29
N ASN A 3 -66.86 -7.25 32.10
CA ASN A 3 -67.64 -6.69 30.98
C ASN A 3 -66.57 -6.21 29.96
N ARG A 4 -66.82 -6.32 28.63
CA ARG A 4 -66.34 -5.37 27.57
C ARG A 4 -64.81 -5.32 27.23
N LEU A 5 -64.31 -4.94 26.05
CA LEU A 5 -64.76 -4.43 24.73
C LEU A 5 -63.48 -4.41 23.84
N VAL A 6 -63.40 -5.05 22.67
CA VAL A 6 -63.54 -4.50 21.30
C VAL A 6 -63.41 -2.97 21.18
N THR A 7 -62.51 -2.43 20.34
CA THR A 7 -62.77 -1.73 19.04
C THR A 7 -61.65 -0.74 18.65
N ALA A 8 -61.18 -0.85 17.38
CA ALA A 8 -60.71 0.18 16.43
C ALA A 8 -59.49 1.07 16.75
N LEU A 9 -58.84 1.74 15.79
CA LEU A 9 -58.51 1.60 14.36
C LEU A 9 -57.83 2.95 14.02
N LEU A 10 -56.67 2.93 13.35
CA LEU A 10 -56.09 3.99 12.49
C LEU A 10 -55.86 5.41 13.04
N LEU A 11 -54.58 5.83 13.12
CA LEU A 11 -54.08 6.93 12.29
C LEU A 11 -52.55 6.91 12.15
N THR A 12 -52.14 7.21 10.93
CA THR A 12 -50.83 7.16 10.29
C THR A 12 -49.76 8.08 10.89
N THR A 13 -48.55 7.56 11.05
CA THR A 13 -47.31 8.34 10.84
C THR A 13 -46.27 7.46 10.15
N VAL A 14 -46.00 7.80 8.89
CA VAL A 14 -44.89 7.30 8.10
C VAL A 14 -43.59 7.87 8.69
N LEU A 15 -42.68 7.02 9.14
CA LEU A 15 -41.26 7.36 9.33
C LEU A 15 -40.44 6.12 8.98
N GLY A 16 -39.57 6.28 7.99
CA GLY A 16 -38.86 5.20 7.32
C GLY A 16 -37.93 4.43 8.25
N LEU A 17 -37.99 3.09 8.15
CA LEU A 17 -36.91 2.22 8.60
C LEU A 17 -35.73 2.36 7.64
N THR A 18 -34.78 3.23 7.98
CA THR A 18 -33.40 3.08 7.52
C THR A 18 -32.70 2.10 8.45
N ALA A 19 -32.21 1.00 7.89
CA ALA A 19 -31.29 0.09 8.55
C ALA A 19 -30.04 0.89 8.98
N ALA A 20 -29.89 1.08 10.29
CA ALA A 20 -28.68 1.66 10.87
C ALA A 20 -27.55 0.62 10.76
N GLY A 21 -26.75 0.74 9.70
CA GLY A 21 -25.37 0.27 9.72
C GLY A 21 -24.63 1.14 10.74
N ALA A 22 -24.21 0.54 11.84
CA ALA A 22 -23.37 1.19 12.83
C ALA A 22 -21.99 1.45 12.20
N ASP A 23 -21.77 2.70 11.80
CA ASP A 23 -20.48 3.24 11.42
C ASP A 23 -19.60 3.36 12.68
N PRO A 24 -18.45 2.68 12.80
CA PRO A 24 -17.58 2.83 13.96
C PRO A 24 -16.89 4.19 13.87
N GLY A 25 -17.39 5.12 14.67
CA GLY A 25 -17.07 6.54 14.66
C GLY A 25 -15.58 6.88 14.64
N ALA A 26 -15.28 7.91 13.86
CA ALA A 26 -14.04 8.65 13.83
C ALA A 26 -13.73 9.29 15.20
N GLY A 27 -13.06 8.53 16.07
CA GLY A 27 -12.36 9.04 17.24
C GLY A 27 -10.99 9.60 16.84
N THR A 28 -10.83 10.91 17.06
CA THR A 28 -9.63 11.71 16.84
C THR A 28 -8.36 11.02 17.34
N GLY A 29 -7.33 11.01 16.49
CA GLY A 29 -6.01 10.50 16.85
C GLY A 29 -5.34 11.41 17.87
N SER A 30 -5.22 10.90 19.09
CA SER A 30 -4.27 11.38 20.09
C SER A 30 -3.52 10.15 20.59
N THR A 31 -2.23 10.06 20.26
CA THR A 31 -1.24 9.20 20.91
C THR A 31 -0.96 9.70 22.33
N GLY A 32 -2.01 9.84 23.14
CA GLY A 32 -1.87 10.10 24.56
C GLY A 32 -1.43 8.81 25.22
N VAL A 33 -0.30 8.83 25.94
CA VAL A 33 0.12 7.72 26.79
C VAL A 33 -1.03 7.44 27.77
N VAL A 34 -1.66 6.27 27.65
CA VAL A 34 -2.71 5.88 28.58
C VAL A 34 -2.06 5.71 29.95
N LYS A 35 -2.56 6.44 30.95
CA LYS A 35 -2.15 6.30 32.35
C LYS A 35 -3.34 5.79 33.14
N LEU A 36 -3.17 4.65 33.79
CA LEU A 36 -4.14 4.11 34.74
C LEU A 36 -3.97 4.80 36.10
N PRO A 37 -5.06 5.06 36.85
CA PRO A 37 -4.97 5.69 38.17
C PRO A 37 -4.35 4.73 39.19
N PRO A 38 -3.47 5.18 40.10
CA PRO A 38 -2.87 4.29 41.09
C PRO A 38 -3.96 3.66 41.98
N LEU A 39 -3.92 2.33 42.12
CA LEU A 39 -4.79 1.56 43.01
C LEU A 39 -3.92 0.69 43.92
N ASP A 40 -4.34 0.51 45.18
CA ASP A 40 -3.74 -0.46 46.09
C ASP A 40 -4.36 -1.85 45.86
N PRO A 41 -3.66 -2.81 45.24
CA PRO A 41 -4.21 -4.11 44.89
C PRO A 41 -4.71 -4.90 46.11
N ASP A 42 -4.11 -4.73 47.29
CA ASP A 42 -4.44 -5.54 48.46
C ASP A 42 -5.81 -5.17 49.06
N THR A 43 -6.21 -3.90 48.95
CA THR A 43 -7.55 -3.45 49.36
C THR A 43 -8.66 -3.95 48.45
N LEU A 44 -8.35 -4.28 47.19
CA LEU A 44 -9.32 -4.66 46.16
C LEU A 44 -9.81 -6.11 46.30
N ALA A 45 -9.30 -6.84 47.29
CA ALA A 45 -9.90 -8.11 47.72
C ALA A 45 -11.29 -7.90 48.35
N ASP A 46 -11.60 -6.70 48.89
CA ASP A 46 -12.94 -6.33 49.34
C ASP A 46 -13.82 -5.91 48.13
N PRO A 47 -14.93 -6.62 47.84
CA PRO A 47 -15.84 -6.26 46.75
C PRO A 47 -16.38 -4.83 46.82
N LYS A 48 -16.50 -4.23 48.01
CA LYS A 48 -16.96 -2.84 48.17
C LYS A 48 -15.93 -1.84 47.68
N GLU A 49 -14.66 -2.06 47.99
CA GLU A 49 -13.57 -1.20 47.51
C GLU A 49 -13.38 -1.36 46.00
N ALA A 50 -13.48 -2.59 45.48
CA ALA A 50 -13.47 -2.83 44.04
C ALA A 50 -14.62 -2.10 43.31
N ALA A 51 -15.85 -2.13 43.86
CA ALA A 51 -16.99 -1.42 43.29
C ALA A 51 -16.82 0.11 43.33
N ARG A 52 -16.22 0.67 44.39
CA ARG A 52 -15.88 2.10 44.48
C ARG A 52 -14.86 2.50 43.41
N ALA A 53 -13.83 1.68 43.20
CA ALA A 53 -12.83 1.90 42.16
C ALA A 53 -13.46 1.86 40.76
N VAL A 54 -14.38 0.92 40.49
CA VAL A 54 -15.14 0.87 39.22
C VAL A 54 -15.94 2.14 38.99
N ALA A 55 -16.73 2.57 39.98
CA ALA A 55 -17.56 3.78 39.85
C ALA A 55 -16.71 5.04 39.58
N LYS A 56 -15.51 5.11 40.17
CA LYS A 56 -14.54 6.18 39.88
C LYS A 56 -13.98 6.08 38.47
N LEU A 57 -13.56 4.89 38.02
CA LEU A 57 -13.02 4.68 36.67
C LEU A 57 -14.04 5.01 35.58
N GLU A 58 -15.29 4.57 35.73
CA GLU A 58 -16.37 4.85 34.76
C GLU A 58 -16.72 6.35 34.70
N LYS A 59 -16.50 7.07 35.81
CA LYS A 59 -16.65 8.53 35.87
C LYS A 59 -15.46 9.27 35.24
N ASP A 60 -14.24 8.85 35.56
CA ASP A 60 -13.01 9.53 35.13
C ASP A 60 -12.67 9.23 33.65
N TYR A 61 -13.15 8.10 33.12
CA TYR A 61 -12.97 7.67 31.73
C TYR A 61 -14.34 7.36 31.10
N PRO A 62 -15.02 8.35 30.51
CA PRO A 62 -16.27 8.13 29.77
C PRO A 62 -16.02 7.33 28.48
N GLU A 63 -17.07 6.70 27.95
CA GLU A 63 -16.99 5.92 26.71
C GLU A 63 -16.74 6.79 25.46
N PRO A 64 -15.96 6.32 24.45
CA PRO A 64 -15.30 5.02 24.41
C PRO A 64 -14.04 4.95 25.29
N GLN A 65 -13.97 3.97 26.19
CA GLN A 65 -12.85 3.80 27.12
C GLN A 65 -11.60 3.19 26.46
N PRO A 66 -10.38 3.63 26.82
CA PRO A 66 -9.14 2.97 26.41
C PRO A 66 -9.12 1.48 26.79
N GLU A 67 -8.49 0.63 25.96
CA GLU A 67 -8.43 -0.83 26.18
C GLU A 67 -8.02 -1.21 27.61
N ALA A 68 -6.99 -0.55 28.16
CA ALA A 68 -6.48 -0.84 29.50
C ALA A 68 -7.48 -0.50 30.61
N VAL A 69 -8.28 0.55 30.43
CA VAL A 69 -9.33 0.94 31.40
C VAL A 69 -10.46 -0.09 31.38
N ARG A 70 -10.89 -0.52 30.19
CA ARG A 70 -11.91 -1.58 30.05
C ARG A 70 -11.46 -2.88 30.72
N MET A 71 -10.19 -3.25 30.56
CA MET A 71 -9.63 -4.42 31.24
C MET A 71 -9.60 -4.24 32.77
N LEU A 72 -9.13 -3.09 33.27
CA LEU A 72 -9.13 -2.82 34.71
C LEU A 72 -10.54 -2.88 35.31
N VAL A 73 -11.54 -2.28 34.65
CA VAL A 73 -12.94 -2.35 35.07
C VAL A 73 -13.46 -3.79 35.07
N ALA A 74 -13.13 -4.59 34.03
CA ALA A 74 -13.53 -6.00 33.97
C ALA A 74 -12.93 -6.81 35.13
N ILE A 75 -11.64 -6.62 35.42
CA ILE A 75 -10.94 -7.28 36.54
C ILE A 75 -11.64 -6.93 37.87
N LEU A 76 -11.91 -5.65 38.11
CA LEU A 76 -12.56 -5.19 39.34
C LEU A 76 -14.01 -5.70 39.49
N LYS A 77 -14.69 -5.98 38.38
CA LYS A 77 -16.01 -6.64 38.37
C LYS A 77 -15.94 -8.17 38.54
N GLY A 78 -14.74 -8.72 38.78
CA GLY A 78 -14.54 -10.15 39.04
C GLY A 78 -14.34 -11.00 37.79
N SER A 79 -13.98 -10.39 36.65
CA SER A 79 -13.61 -11.15 35.45
C SER A 79 -12.45 -12.11 35.76
N GLN A 80 -12.58 -13.34 35.27
CA GLN A 80 -11.51 -14.33 35.25
C GLN A 80 -10.76 -14.33 33.89
N LEU A 81 -10.71 -13.17 33.22
CA LEU A 81 -10.14 -13.02 31.88
C LEU A 81 -10.81 -13.95 30.86
N SER A 82 -12.15 -13.96 30.79
CA SER A 82 -12.83 -14.71 29.73
C SER A 82 -12.67 -13.99 28.39
N GLY A 83 -12.73 -14.73 27.27
CA GLY A 83 -12.42 -14.20 25.93
C GLY A 83 -13.31 -13.09 25.39
N THR A 84 -14.31 -12.65 26.16
CA THR A 84 -15.20 -11.51 25.85
C THR A 84 -15.04 -10.33 26.81
N ASP A 85 -14.20 -10.45 27.84
CA ASP A 85 -14.07 -9.45 28.90
C ASP A 85 -13.03 -8.37 28.56
N GLY A 86 -13.32 -7.13 28.96
CA GLY A 86 -12.36 -6.03 28.91
C GLY A 86 -11.83 -5.75 27.50
N TRP A 87 -10.52 -5.91 27.30
CA TRP A 87 -9.85 -5.67 26.01
C TRP A 87 -9.84 -6.86 25.05
N PHE A 88 -10.38 -8.03 25.44
CA PHE A 88 -10.41 -9.21 24.57
C PHE A 88 -11.54 -9.05 23.55
N GLY A 89 -11.28 -8.22 22.54
CA GLY A 89 -12.17 -7.97 21.41
C GLY A 89 -11.79 -8.78 20.16
N PRO A 90 -12.65 -8.75 19.12
CA PRO A 90 -12.35 -9.38 17.85
C PRO A 90 -11.13 -8.74 17.17
N ALA A 91 -10.57 -9.44 16.20
CA ALA A 91 -9.54 -8.86 15.34
C ALA A 91 -10.08 -7.70 14.51
N GLN A 92 -9.16 -6.86 14.07
CA GLN A 92 -9.43 -5.80 13.11
C GLN A 92 -8.72 -6.15 11.81
N THR A 93 -9.45 -6.08 10.70
CA THR A 93 -8.94 -6.35 9.36
C THR A 93 -9.57 -5.40 8.35
N ARG A 94 -8.80 -4.97 7.35
CA ARG A 94 -9.38 -4.31 6.16
C ARG A 94 -9.94 -5.29 5.15
N TYR A 95 -9.61 -6.57 5.29
CA TYR A 95 -9.99 -7.65 4.37
C TYR A 95 -11.30 -8.29 4.82
N THR A 96 -12.41 -7.71 4.37
CA THR A 96 -13.77 -8.15 4.71
C THR A 96 -14.38 -9.00 3.60
N TRP A 97 -15.53 -9.64 3.86
CA TRP A 97 -16.33 -10.27 2.80
C TRP A 97 -16.70 -9.28 1.71
N GLN A 98 -17.10 -8.05 2.09
CA GLN A 98 -17.36 -6.95 1.16
C GLN A 98 -16.16 -6.71 0.23
N TRP A 99 -14.97 -6.57 0.81
CA TRP A 99 -13.74 -6.37 0.04
C TRP A 99 -13.48 -7.50 -0.96
N LEU A 100 -13.66 -8.75 -0.53
CA LEU A 100 -13.42 -9.92 -1.38
C LEU A 100 -14.46 -10.02 -2.50
N ALA A 101 -15.74 -9.88 -2.16
CA ALA A 101 -16.84 -9.90 -3.11
C ALA A 101 -16.71 -8.80 -4.18
N ASP A 102 -16.41 -7.56 -3.76
CA ASP A 102 -16.19 -6.42 -4.67
C ASP A 102 -15.05 -6.69 -5.65
N ARG A 103 -13.93 -7.25 -5.16
CA ARG A 103 -12.78 -7.62 -5.98
C ARG A 103 -13.13 -8.65 -7.07
N HIS A 104 -14.09 -9.52 -6.79
CA HIS A 104 -14.53 -10.57 -7.70
C HIS A 104 -15.83 -10.24 -8.46
N GLY A 105 -16.38 -9.04 -8.28
CA GLY A 105 -17.61 -8.60 -8.96
C GLY A 105 -18.88 -9.31 -8.49
N VAL A 106 -18.89 -9.80 -7.25
CA VAL A 106 -20.05 -10.41 -6.60
C VAL A 106 -20.72 -9.37 -5.71
N ASP A 107 -22.05 -9.23 -5.76
CA ASP A 107 -22.77 -8.36 -4.82
C ASP A 107 -22.85 -9.02 -3.44
N PRO A 108 -22.12 -8.51 -2.43
CA PRO A 108 -22.05 -9.11 -1.10
C PRO A 108 -23.36 -9.04 -0.31
N LYS A 109 -24.34 -8.22 -0.74
CA LYS A 109 -25.66 -8.12 -0.10
C LYS A 109 -26.59 -9.26 -0.49
N THR A 110 -26.25 -10.01 -1.54
CA THR A 110 -27.04 -11.15 -1.98
C THR A 110 -26.93 -12.29 -0.96
N LYS A 111 -28.07 -12.86 -0.52
CA LYS A 111 -28.06 -13.95 0.47
C LYS A 111 -27.32 -15.21 0.01
N THR A 112 -27.22 -15.41 -1.30
CA THR A 112 -26.49 -16.51 -1.95
C THR A 112 -25.15 -16.03 -2.54
N ALA A 113 -24.62 -14.90 -2.07
CA ALA A 113 -23.33 -14.38 -2.54
C ALA A 113 -22.24 -15.39 -2.24
N ALA A 114 -21.62 -15.90 -3.30
CA ALA A 114 -20.53 -16.86 -3.23
C ALA A 114 -19.59 -16.63 -4.41
N ILE A 115 -18.29 -16.85 -4.19
CA ILE A 115 -17.27 -16.81 -5.25
C ILE A 115 -16.88 -18.26 -5.52
N ALA A 116 -17.40 -18.83 -6.61
CA ALA A 116 -16.97 -20.15 -7.05
C ALA A 116 -15.50 -20.15 -7.47
N ARG A 117 -14.82 -21.29 -7.33
CA ARG A 117 -13.42 -21.46 -7.76
C ARG A 117 -13.13 -20.98 -9.18
N THR A 118 -14.05 -21.21 -10.11
CA THR A 118 -13.94 -20.79 -11.52
C THR A 118 -14.13 -19.28 -11.73
N ALA A 119 -14.78 -18.59 -10.79
CA ALA A 119 -15.01 -17.15 -10.82
C ALA A 119 -13.95 -16.36 -10.01
N PHE A 120 -13.12 -17.05 -9.24
CA PHE A 120 -12.07 -16.43 -8.43
C PHE A 120 -10.98 -15.81 -9.31
N ARG A 121 -10.69 -14.53 -9.08
CA ARG A 121 -9.68 -13.73 -9.82
C ARG A 121 -8.39 -13.62 -9.01
N GLY A 122 -7.63 -14.70 -8.97
CA GLY A 122 -6.35 -14.78 -8.29
C GLY A 122 -5.73 -16.18 -8.42
N PRO A 123 -4.54 -16.40 -7.86
CA PRO A 123 -3.90 -17.71 -7.90
C PRO A 123 -4.76 -18.78 -7.22
N ALA A 124 -4.90 -19.96 -7.85
CA ALA A 124 -5.72 -21.05 -7.31
C ALA A 124 -5.31 -21.45 -5.88
N ALA A 125 -4.02 -21.42 -5.56
CA ALA A 125 -3.53 -21.71 -4.21
C ALA A 125 -4.07 -20.72 -3.14
N LEU A 126 -4.37 -19.47 -3.52
CA LEU A 126 -4.98 -18.51 -2.60
C LEU A 126 -6.48 -18.80 -2.42
N PHE A 127 -7.17 -19.28 -3.45
CA PHE A 127 -8.54 -19.74 -3.33
C PHE A 127 -8.63 -20.88 -2.32
N GLU A 128 -7.82 -21.94 -2.48
CA GLU A 128 -7.85 -23.10 -1.57
C GLU A 128 -7.51 -22.72 -0.12
N ALA A 129 -6.67 -21.70 0.08
CA ALA A 129 -6.35 -21.19 1.41
C ALA A 129 -7.50 -20.36 2.04
N LEU A 130 -8.37 -19.77 1.22
CA LEU A 130 -9.56 -19.04 1.67
C LEU A 130 -10.78 -19.94 1.82
N ASP A 131 -10.88 -21.02 1.03
CA ASP A 131 -11.99 -21.98 1.03
C ASP A 131 -11.87 -22.93 2.23
N ARG A 132 -12.20 -22.41 3.41
CA ARG A 132 -11.90 -23.05 4.68
C ARG A 132 -12.68 -24.35 4.89
N ASP A 133 -13.91 -24.42 4.38
CA ASP A 133 -14.72 -25.63 4.45
C ASP A 133 -14.53 -26.58 3.26
N GLY A 134 -13.78 -26.15 2.23
CA GLY A 134 -13.40 -26.95 1.06
C GLY A 134 -14.57 -27.28 0.15
N ASN A 135 -15.65 -26.49 0.18
CA ASN A 135 -16.85 -26.76 -0.61
C ASN A 135 -16.75 -26.24 -2.06
N GLY A 136 -15.64 -25.59 -2.42
CA GLY A 136 -15.39 -25.02 -3.75
C GLY A 136 -16.00 -23.63 -3.97
N GLN A 137 -16.46 -22.96 -2.91
CA GLN A 137 -17.07 -21.63 -2.93
C GLN A 137 -16.65 -20.79 -1.72
N LEU A 138 -16.16 -19.57 -1.96
CA LEU A 138 -15.90 -18.61 -0.88
C LEU A 138 -17.17 -17.86 -0.53
N THR A 139 -17.46 -17.75 0.76
CA THR A 139 -18.60 -17.04 1.33
C THR A 139 -18.17 -16.18 2.51
N ALA A 140 -19.10 -15.38 3.05
CA ALA A 140 -18.85 -14.67 4.31
C ALA A 140 -18.52 -15.61 5.48
N ASN A 141 -19.01 -16.85 5.44
CA ASN A 141 -18.78 -17.84 6.48
C ASN A 141 -17.33 -18.35 6.52
N ASP A 142 -16.62 -18.33 5.38
CA ASP A 142 -15.20 -18.69 5.32
C ASP A 142 -14.34 -17.67 6.06
N LEU A 143 -14.76 -16.40 6.01
CA LEU A 143 -14.06 -15.29 6.65
C LEU A 143 -14.48 -15.06 8.12
N ASP A 144 -15.47 -15.80 8.62
CA ASP A 144 -15.98 -15.68 9.98
C ASP A 144 -15.18 -16.54 10.98
N TRP A 145 -14.40 -15.86 11.81
CA TRP A 145 -13.60 -16.45 12.88
C TRP A 145 -14.21 -16.26 14.27
N SER A 146 -15.49 -15.86 14.36
CA SER A 146 -16.19 -15.75 15.63
C SER A 146 -16.37 -17.11 16.30
N ASP A 147 -16.47 -17.12 17.63
CA ASP A 147 -16.66 -18.36 18.39
C ASP A 147 -18.04 -18.99 18.17
N ARG A 148 -18.93 -18.30 17.44
CA ARG A 148 -20.23 -18.82 17.00
C ARG A 148 -20.16 -19.59 15.69
N ASN A 149 -19.05 -19.50 14.97
CA ASN A 149 -18.86 -20.18 13.70
C ASN A 149 -18.73 -21.70 13.92
N PRO A 150 -19.48 -22.57 13.20
CA PRO A 150 -19.42 -24.02 13.39
C PRO A 150 -18.03 -24.62 13.20
N TYR A 151 -17.22 -24.09 12.27
CA TYR A 151 -15.85 -24.55 12.08
C TYR A 151 -14.99 -24.17 13.29
N VAL A 152 -15.06 -22.91 13.73
CA VAL A 152 -14.28 -22.42 14.89
C VAL A 152 -14.65 -23.19 16.16
N MET A 153 -15.94 -23.48 16.38
CA MET A 153 -16.37 -24.33 17.50
C MET A 153 -15.71 -25.71 17.46
N ARG A 154 -15.70 -26.36 16.29
CA ARG A 154 -15.06 -27.68 16.13
C ARG A 154 -13.54 -27.59 16.30
N ALA A 155 -12.90 -26.57 15.74
CA ALA A 155 -11.47 -26.33 15.88
C ALA A 155 -11.08 -26.10 17.35
N ASN A 156 -11.88 -25.33 18.11
CA ASN A 156 -11.66 -25.12 19.53
C ASN A 156 -11.77 -26.43 20.33
N VAL A 157 -12.72 -27.30 19.99
CA VAL A 157 -12.80 -28.65 20.59
C VAL A 157 -11.56 -29.47 20.25
N VAL A 158 -11.12 -29.50 18.98
CA VAL A 158 -9.89 -30.22 18.59
C VAL A 158 -8.69 -29.71 19.37
N ASN A 159 -8.49 -28.39 19.43
CA ASN A 159 -7.39 -27.77 20.16
C ASN A 159 -7.43 -28.11 21.66
N TYR A 160 -8.62 -28.12 22.25
CA TYR A 160 -8.81 -28.50 23.65
C TYR A 160 -8.41 -29.97 23.91
N LEU A 161 -8.87 -30.89 23.05
CA LEU A 161 -8.54 -32.31 23.16
C LEU A 161 -7.04 -32.55 22.91
N PHE A 162 -6.47 -31.88 21.91
CA PHE A 162 -5.05 -31.96 21.56
C PHE A 162 -4.16 -31.57 22.73
N ARG A 163 -4.44 -30.43 23.38
CA ARG A 163 -3.69 -29.95 24.56
C ARG A 163 -3.71 -30.91 25.75
N ARG A 164 -4.61 -31.89 25.80
CA ARG A 164 -4.62 -32.93 26.86
C ARG A 164 -3.73 -34.13 26.57
N MET A 165 -3.37 -34.29 25.31
CA MET A 165 -2.46 -35.34 24.84
C MET A 165 -1.03 -34.79 24.71
N ASP A 166 -0.87 -33.51 24.37
CA ASP A 166 0.41 -32.78 24.36
C ASP A 166 0.93 -32.57 25.80
N ALA A 167 1.68 -33.55 26.31
CA ALA A 167 2.25 -33.52 27.64
C ALA A 167 3.45 -32.55 27.73
N GLY A 168 4.15 -32.32 26.61
CA GLY A 168 5.28 -31.39 26.49
C GLY A 168 4.86 -29.93 26.50
N GLY A 169 3.61 -29.62 26.15
CA GLY A 169 3.05 -28.27 26.06
C GLY A 169 3.76 -27.40 25.01
N ASP A 170 4.26 -28.03 23.94
CA ASP A 170 4.97 -27.38 22.83
C ASP A 170 4.11 -27.25 21.55
N GLY A 171 2.84 -27.71 21.62
CA GLY A 171 1.90 -27.69 20.52
C GLY A 171 2.13 -28.79 19.49
N LYS A 172 2.94 -29.81 19.79
CA LYS A 172 3.15 -31.00 18.96
C LYS A 172 2.71 -32.23 19.74
N LEU A 173 2.29 -33.27 19.02
CA LEU A 173 1.96 -34.56 19.61
C LEU A 173 2.89 -35.60 19.02
N THR A 174 3.86 -36.03 19.82
CA THR A 174 4.84 -37.05 19.45
C THR A 174 4.24 -38.45 19.57
N ARG A 175 4.91 -39.43 18.95
CA ARG A 175 4.51 -40.85 19.09
C ARG A 175 4.59 -41.27 20.55
N GLU A 176 5.64 -40.84 21.24
CA GLU A 176 5.91 -41.16 22.63
C GLU A 176 4.81 -40.61 23.54
N GLU A 177 4.39 -39.36 23.36
CA GLU A 177 3.28 -38.77 24.12
C GLU A 177 1.95 -39.45 23.83
N LEU A 178 1.69 -39.81 22.57
CA LEU A 178 0.48 -40.54 22.20
C LEU A 178 0.47 -41.95 22.82
N ASP A 179 1.62 -42.64 22.85
CA ASP A 179 1.79 -43.95 23.46
C ASP A 179 1.63 -43.88 25.00
N GLU A 180 2.18 -42.84 25.64
CA GLU A 180 1.98 -42.59 27.07
C GLU A 180 0.52 -42.28 27.40
N PHE A 181 -0.12 -41.42 26.61
CA PHE A 181 -1.54 -41.14 26.71
C PHE A 181 -2.35 -42.42 26.56
N PHE A 182 -2.06 -43.24 25.55
CA PHE A 182 -2.73 -44.50 25.31
C PHE A 182 -2.57 -45.45 26.49
N LYS A 183 -1.35 -45.69 26.98
CA LYS A 183 -1.08 -46.56 28.13
C LYS A 183 -1.86 -46.11 29.37
N ARG A 184 -1.87 -44.79 29.64
CA ARG A 184 -2.59 -44.20 30.78
C ARG A 184 -4.09 -44.39 30.68
N VAL A 185 -4.67 -44.21 29.49
CA VAL A 185 -6.13 -44.26 29.30
C VAL A 185 -6.64 -45.69 29.11
N ALA A 186 -5.82 -46.56 28.52
CA ALA A 186 -6.17 -47.96 28.28
C ALA A 186 -6.19 -48.78 29.58
N ASP A 187 -5.48 -48.35 30.62
CA ASP A 187 -5.49 -48.99 31.94
C ASP A 187 -5.25 -50.51 31.87
N GLY A 188 -4.23 -50.91 31.10
CA GLY A 188 -3.87 -52.32 30.87
C GLY A 188 -4.60 -53.01 29.71
N LYS A 189 -5.54 -52.35 29.03
CA LYS A 189 -6.14 -52.83 27.77
C LYS A 189 -5.20 -52.60 26.59
N ASP A 190 -5.39 -53.37 25.52
CA ASP A 190 -4.71 -53.21 24.22
C ASP A 190 -5.47 -52.32 23.23
N HIS A 191 -6.61 -51.77 23.65
CA HIS A 191 -7.49 -50.91 22.85
C HIS A 191 -8.11 -49.81 23.71
N LEU A 192 -8.59 -48.75 23.04
CA LEU A 192 -9.41 -47.69 23.65
C LEU A 192 -10.82 -47.72 23.07
N THR A 193 -11.82 -47.59 23.93
CA THR A 193 -13.20 -47.33 23.49
C THR A 193 -13.48 -45.82 23.40
N ALA A 194 -14.58 -45.46 22.71
CA ALA A 194 -15.05 -44.07 22.70
C ALA A 194 -15.39 -43.56 24.12
N ASP A 195 -15.78 -44.44 25.05
CA ASP A 195 -16.05 -44.05 26.45
C ASP A 195 -14.76 -43.76 27.22
N ASP A 196 -13.71 -44.57 27.02
CA ASP A 196 -12.39 -44.34 27.63
C ASP A 196 -11.82 -42.98 27.20
N LEU A 197 -11.87 -42.67 25.89
CA LEU A 197 -11.46 -41.37 25.36
C LEU A 197 -12.33 -40.23 25.89
N ARG A 198 -13.65 -40.41 25.96
CA ARG A 198 -14.55 -39.37 26.47
C ARG A 198 -14.26 -39.02 27.93
N ARG A 199 -14.03 -40.04 28.78
CA ARG A 199 -13.70 -39.82 30.20
C ARG A 199 -12.33 -39.18 30.39
N ALA A 200 -11.35 -39.53 29.55
CA ALA A 200 -10.02 -38.95 29.62
C ALA A 200 -9.97 -37.51 29.09
N LEU A 201 -10.70 -37.23 28.01
CA LEU A 201 -10.57 -35.97 27.28
C LEU A 201 -11.65 -34.92 27.59
N ILE A 202 -12.76 -35.30 28.23
CA ILE A 202 -13.83 -34.37 28.64
C ILE A 202 -13.94 -34.40 30.18
N PRO A 203 -13.55 -33.32 30.90
CA PRO A 203 -13.47 -33.38 32.35
C PRO A 203 -14.88 -33.38 32.98
N ARG A 204 -15.00 -33.95 34.18
CA ARG A 204 -16.16 -33.72 35.05
C ARG A 204 -15.84 -32.53 35.96
N GLY A 205 -16.58 -31.43 35.82
CA GLY A 205 -16.38 -30.21 36.62
C GLY A 205 -16.46 -28.93 35.78
N PRO A 206 -16.46 -27.75 36.42
CA PRO A 206 -16.54 -26.46 35.72
C PRO A 206 -15.31 -26.26 34.81
N ALA A 207 -15.54 -25.71 33.61
CA ALA A 207 -14.47 -25.28 32.71
C ALA A 207 -13.82 -24.00 33.26
N GLY A 208 -12.48 -23.96 33.35
CA GLY A 208 -11.76 -22.82 33.89
C GLY A 208 -10.31 -23.15 34.26
N PHE A 209 -9.68 -22.27 35.05
CA PHE A 209 -8.35 -22.51 35.59
C PHE A 209 -8.31 -23.79 36.44
N GLY A 210 -7.19 -24.52 36.36
CA GLY A 210 -6.93 -25.65 37.23
C GLY A 210 -6.77 -25.22 38.70
N PRO A 211 -6.83 -26.16 39.66
CA PRO A 211 -6.51 -25.87 41.06
C PRO A 211 -5.12 -25.21 41.16
N GLY A 212 -5.06 -24.00 41.75
CA GLY A 212 -3.84 -23.21 41.88
C GLY A 212 -3.51 -22.25 40.72
N ASP A 213 -4.21 -22.32 39.59
CA ASP A 213 -3.97 -21.44 38.42
C ASP A 213 -4.90 -20.21 38.39
N GLY A 214 -6.02 -20.25 39.12
CA GLY A 214 -7.06 -19.20 39.09
C GLY A 214 -6.61 -17.90 39.77
N PRO A 215 -6.64 -16.74 39.09
CA PRO A 215 -6.12 -15.51 39.66
C PRO A 215 -7.16 -14.80 40.55
N SER A 216 -6.69 -14.08 41.57
CA SER A 216 -7.50 -13.17 42.37
C SER A 216 -7.49 -11.76 41.77
N VAL A 217 -8.47 -10.91 42.13
CA VAL A 217 -8.49 -9.49 41.70
C VAL A 217 -7.18 -8.77 42.01
N PRO A 218 -6.60 -8.86 43.24
CA PRO A 218 -5.29 -8.26 43.53
C PRO A 218 -4.16 -8.72 42.61
N VAL A 219 -4.13 -10.02 42.26
CA VAL A 219 -3.12 -10.59 41.35
C VAL A 219 -3.28 -10.02 39.94
N LEU A 220 -4.51 -9.98 39.41
CA LEU A 220 -4.77 -9.43 38.08
C LEU A 220 -4.47 -7.93 38.00
N VAL A 221 -4.79 -7.16 39.04
CA VAL A 221 -4.45 -5.74 39.10
C VAL A 221 -2.93 -5.57 39.10
N ARG A 222 -2.18 -6.29 39.94
CA ARG A 222 -0.70 -6.26 39.92
C ARG A 222 -0.14 -6.62 38.54
N GLY A 223 -0.63 -7.71 37.95
CA GLY A 223 -0.23 -8.14 36.61
C GLY A 223 -0.55 -7.11 35.52
N LEU A 224 -1.64 -6.36 35.64
CA LEU A 224 -1.98 -5.27 34.71
C LEU A 224 -0.97 -4.12 34.79
N TYR A 225 -0.66 -3.66 36.00
CA TYR A 225 0.30 -2.56 36.22
C TYR A 225 1.74 -2.97 35.86
N ALA A 226 2.09 -4.24 36.04
CA ALA A 226 3.39 -4.80 35.66
C ALA A 226 3.49 -5.11 34.14
N GLY A 227 2.39 -5.07 33.40
CA GLY A 227 2.33 -5.41 31.98
C GLY A 227 2.36 -6.92 31.68
N GLU A 228 2.18 -7.77 32.69
CA GLU A 228 2.21 -9.23 32.60
C GLU A 228 0.97 -9.79 31.88
N ILE A 229 -0.21 -9.18 32.08
CA ILE A 229 -1.44 -9.66 31.44
C ILE A 229 -1.76 -8.92 30.12
N GLY A 230 -1.03 -7.84 29.80
CA GLY A 230 -1.17 -7.08 28.56
C GLY A 230 -0.54 -5.68 28.61
N SER A 231 -0.32 -5.06 27.45
CA SER A 231 0.18 -3.67 27.39
C SER A 231 -0.92 -2.64 27.68
N ILE A 232 -0.58 -1.64 28.50
CA ILE A 232 -1.45 -0.49 28.81
C ILE A 232 -1.68 0.39 27.57
N GLN A 233 -0.71 0.41 26.64
CA GLN A 233 -0.79 1.21 25.43
C GLN A 233 -1.64 0.53 24.36
N GLU A 234 -2.20 1.34 23.46
CA GLU A 234 -2.94 0.87 22.30
C GLU A 234 -2.03 0.75 21.08
N GLY A 235 -2.26 -0.31 20.29
CA GLY A 235 -1.50 -0.57 19.08
C GLY A 235 -2.00 0.26 17.89
N PRO A 236 -1.26 0.29 16.78
CA PRO A 236 -1.64 1.05 15.60
C PRO A 236 -3.05 0.68 15.09
N LYS A 237 -3.75 1.66 14.52
CA LYS A 237 -5.04 1.46 13.84
C LYS A 237 -4.81 0.81 12.46
N LEU A 238 -5.86 0.22 11.89
CA LEU A 238 -5.83 -0.23 10.50
C LEU A 238 -5.47 0.93 9.56
N GLY A 239 -4.68 0.63 8.52
CA GLY A 239 -4.21 1.59 7.53
C GLY A 239 -3.14 2.57 8.02
N ALA A 240 -2.84 2.61 9.32
CA ALA A 240 -1.72 3.38 9.86
C ALA A 240 -0.38 2.74 9.47
N ALA A 241 0.68 3.54 9.41
CA ALA A 241 2.03 3.03 9.25
C ALA A 241 2.40 2.13 10.44
N ALA A 242 3.05 1.01 10.15
CA ALA A 242 3.57 0.11 11.17
C ALA A 242 4.71 0.82 11.94
N PRO A 243 4.67 0.90 13.29
CA PRO A 243 5.76 1.46 14.08
C PRO A 243 7.10 0.77 13.79
N ASP A 244 8.11 1.52 13.35
CA ASP A 244 9.42 0.93 13.03
C ASP A 244 10.16 0.47 14.30
N PHE A 245 10.98 -0.56 14.17
CA PHE A 245 11.86 -1.06 15.23
C PHE A 245 13.17 -1.59 14.64
N ALA A 246 14.20 -1.68 15.47
CA ALA A 246 15.47 -2.32 15.13
C ALA A 246 15.89 -3.24 16.29
N LEU A 247 15.62 -4.54 16.17
CA LEU A 247 15.78 -5.51 17.25
C LEU A 247 16.87 -6.52 16.93
N LYS A 248 17.56 -6.98 17.98
CA LYS A 248 18.65 -7.96 17.86
C LYS A 248 18.07 -9.34 17.57
N SER A 249 18.68 -10.04 16.62
CA SER A 249 18.38 -11.45 16.37
C SER A 249 19.01 -12.31 17.45
N ILE A 250 18.25 -13.26 17.99
CA ILE A 250 18.73 -14.17 19.05
C ILE A 250 19.70 -15.23 18.53
N ASP A 251 19.78 -15.45 17.21
CA ASP A 251 20.79 -16.33 16.59
C ASP A 251 22.13 -15.65 16.33
N GLY A 252 22.31 -14.41 16.80
CA GLY A 252 23.56 -13.64 16.65
C GLY A 252 23.76 -13.04 15.26
N LYS A 253 22.77 -13.15 14.36
CA LYS A 253 22.79 -12.44 13.07
C LYS A 253 22.56 -10.93 13.26
N GLU A 254 22.75 -10.21 12.16
CA GLU A 254 22.50 -8.77 12.07
C GLU A 254 21.10 -8.38 12.61
N PRO A 255 20.97 -7.23 13.29
CA PRO A 255 19.68 -6.73 13.75
C PRO A 255 18.68 -6.57 12.60
N ILE A 256 17.44 -6.99 12.83
CA ILE A 256 16.35 -6.81 11.87
C ILE A 256 15.71 -5.44 12.12
N ARG A 257 15.59 -4.66 11.04
CA ARG A 257 14.85 -3.39 11.04
C ARG A 257 13.61 -3.52 10.17
N LEU A 258 12.43 -3.27 10.74
CA LEU A 258 11.16 -3.46 10.04
C LEU A 258 11.09 -2.65 8.74
N SER A 259 11.52 -1.39 8.75
CA SER A 259 11.53 -0.54 7.55
C SER A 259 12.39 -1.07 6.39
N LYS A 260 13.35 -1.96 6.64
CA LYS A 260 14.14 -2.62 5.57
C LYS A 260 13.41 -3.83 4.97
N GLU A 261 12.47 -4.42 5.69
CA GLU A 261 11.67 -5.56 5.25
C GLU A 261 10.42 -5.13 4.48
N ILE A 262 9.94 -3.90 4.72
CA ILE A 262 8.82 -3.28 3.99
C ILE A 262 9.20 -3.00 2.53
N GLY A 263 8.24 -3.12 1.61
CA GLY A 263 8.39 -2.75 0.20
C GLY A 263 8.56 -3.91 -0.78
N LYS A 264 8.93 -5.11 -0.29
CA LYS A 264 9.13 -6.31 -1.14
C LYS A 264 7.93 -7.25 -1.12
N LYS A 265 7.45 -7.57 0.08
CA LYS A 265 6.41 -8.57 0.37
C LYS A 265 5.61 -8.09 1.59
N PRO A 266 4.40 -8.61 1.84
CA PRO A 266 3.74 -8.41 3.14
C PRO A 266 4.63 -8.94 4.27
N VAL A 267 4.54 -8.31 5.45
CA VAL A 267 5.28 -8.70 6.65
C VAL A 267 4.28 -9.18 7.71
N VAL A 268 4.50 -10.38 8.25
CA VAL A 268 3.79 -10.91 9.41
C VAL A 268 4.64 -10.68 10.65
N LEU A 269 4.10 -9.96 11.63
CA LEU A 269 4.70 -9.83 12.95
C LEU A 269 3.97 -10.73 13.93
N VAL A 270 4.72 -11.57 14.62
CA VAL A 270 4.24 -12.50 15.64
C VAL A 270 4.81 -12.04 16.96
N PHE A 271 3.97 -11.77 17.94
CA PHE A 271 4.40 -11.37 19.27
C PHE A 271 3.99 -12.42 20.29
N GLY A 272 4.89 -12.75 21.22
CA GLY A 272 4.61 -13.71 22.29
C GLY A 272 5.82 -13.93 23.19
N ASN A 273 5.65 -14.84 24.16
CA ASN A 273 6.62 -15.13 25.21
C ASN A 273 6.59 -16.62 25.60
N PHE A 274 7.55 -17.07 26.40
CA PHE A 274 7.69 -18.48 26.75
C PHE A 274 6.63 -18.96 27.74
N THR A 275 6.25 -18.12 28.70
CA THR A 275 5.36 -18.54 29.80
C THR A 275 3.87 -18.52 29.44
N CYS A 276 3.46 -17.94 28.31
CA CYS A 276 2.08 -18.00 27.82
C CYS A 276 1.75 -19.39 27.23
N GLY A 277 1.08 -20.24 28.00
CA GLY A 277 0.70 -21.59 27.59
C GLY A 277 -0.11 -21.65 26.28
N PRO A 278 -1.16 -20.84 26.10
CA PRO A 278 -1.91 -20.82 24.84
C PRO A 278 -1.08 -20.40 23.62
N PHE A 279 -0.16 -19.43 23.77
CA PHE A 279 0.75 -19.03 22.71
C PHE A 279 1.69 -20.19 22.34
N ARG A 280 2.35 -20.83 23.33
CA ARG A 280 3.21 -22.00 23.07
C ARG A 280 2.47 -23.09 22.29
N GLY A 281 1.27 -23.43 22.72
CA GLY A 281 0.46 -24.48 22.09
C GLY A 281 -0.06 -24.14 20.69
N LEU A 282 -0.11 -22.86 20.30
CA LEU A 282 -0.57 -22.41 18.97
C LEU A 282 0.56 -21.91 18.08
N PHE A 283 1.78 -21.75 18.60
CA PHE A 283 2.93 -21.28 17.84
C PHE A 283 3.30 -22.21 16.66
N PRO A 284 3.23 -23.55 16.78
CA PRO A 284 3.46 -24.45 15.64
C PRO A 284 2.55 -24.17 14.42
N ASP A 285 1.31 -23.72 14.65
CA ASP A 285 0.41 -23.36 13.55
C ASP A 285 0.92 -22.12 12.81
N VAL A 286 1.46 -21.13 13.52
CA VAL A 286 2.09 -19.94 12.93
C VAL A 286 3.34 -20.32 12.13
N ASP A 287 4.16 -21.22 12.68
CA ASP A 287 5.33 -21.77 12.01
C ASP A 287 4.95 -22.56 10.74
N ALA A 288 3.83 -23.27 10.76
CA ALA A 288 3.29 -23.96 9.59
C ALA A 288 2.82 -22.97 8.50
N VAL A 289 2.19 -21.85 8.89
CA VAL A 289 1.87 -20.75 7.97
C VAL A 289 3.17 -20.17 7.38
N HIS A 290 4.18 -19.89 8.21
CA HIS A 290 5.48 -19.43 7.73
C HIS A 290 6.10 -20.41 6.71
N ALA A 291 6.07 -21.72 6.99
CA ALA A 291 6.59 -22.72 6.05
C ALA A 291 5.89 -22.68 4.68
N ARG A 292 4.57 -22.40 4.66
CA ARG A 292 3.78 -22.25 3.42
C ARG A 292 4.09 -20.95 2.66
N TYR A 293 4.35 -19.83 3.36
CA TYR A 293 4.41 -18.50 2.74
C TYR A 293 5.77 -17.78 2.82
N LYS A 294 6.83 -18.37 3.38
CA LYS A 294 8.16 -17.73 3.50
C LYS A 294 8.72 -17.17 2.18
N ASP A 295 8.36 -17.75 1.05
CA ASP A 295 8.78 -17.26 -0.27
C ASP A 295 7.93 -16.08 -0.78
N ARG A 296 6.78 -15.81 -0.14
CA ARG A 296 5.81 -14.77 -0.54
C ARG A 296 5.56 -13.70 0.51
N ALA A 297 5.98 -13.92 1.76
CA ALA A 297 5.86 -12.99 2.87
C ALA A 297 7.05 -13.11 3.82
N THR A 298 7.38 -12.00 4.49
CA THR A 298 8.39 -11.98 5.55
C THR A 298 7.72 -12.27 6.89
N PHE A 299 8.28 -13.16 7.72
CA PHE A 299 7.79 -13.43 9.07
C PHE A 299 8.84 -13.03 10.09
N ILE A 300 8.43 -12.37 11.17
CA ILE A 300 9.30 -11.98 12.27
C ILE A 300 8.59 -12.30 13.58
N MET A 301 9.23 -13.11 14.43
CA MET A 301 8.79 -13.38 15.79
C MET A 301 9.48 -12.42 16.75
N VAL A 302 8.72 -11.52 17.36
CA VAL A 302 9.19 -10.57 18.37
C VAL A 302 8.90 -11.14 19.75
N TYR A 303 9.96 -11.51 20.46
CA TYR A 303 9.91 -12.04 21.81
C TYR A 303 9.71 -10.92 22.83
N VAL A 304 8.62 -10.97 23.59
CA VAL A 304 8.20 -9.92 24.54
C VAL A 304 8.24 -10.40 26.00
N ARG A 305 7.80 -9.55 26.94
CA ARG A 305 7.65 -9.82 28.38
C ARG A 305 6.99 -11.17 28.67
N GLU A 306 7.38 -11.81 29.78
CA GLU A 306 6.73 -13.04 30.24
C GLU A 306 5.31 -12.74 30.78
N ALA A 307 4.34 -13.59 30.40
CA ALA A 307 2.97 -13.45 30.88
C ALA A 307 2.74 -14.08 32.26
N HIS A 308 3.49 -15.15 32.56
CA HIS A 308 3.33 -15.93 33.79
C HIS A 308 4.69 -16.24 34.44
N PRO A 309 5.43 -15.22 34.90
CA PRO A 309 6.70 -15.41 35.59
C PRO A 309 6.50 -16.02 36.99
N THR A 310 7.53 -16.70 37.50
CA THR A 310 7.48 -17.39 38.81
C THR A 310 7.41 -16.46 40.02
N ASP A 311 7.78 -15.19 39.84
CA ASP A 311 7.73 -14.10 40.80
C ASP A 311 6.55 -13.12 40.56
N GLY A 312 5.64 -13.45 39.65
CA GLY A 312 4.39 -12.73 39.38
C GLY A 312 3.19 -13.68 39.40
N TRP A 313 2.34 -13.64 38.36
CA TRP A 313 1.26 -14.64 38.21
C TRP A 313 1.79 -16.00 37.73
N LYS A 314 2.28 -16.80 38.68
CA LYS A 314 2.73 -18.18 38.44
C LYS A 314 1.56 -19.11 38.07
N MET A 315 1.79 -20.00 37.10
CA MET A 315 0.88 -21.10 36.77
C MET A 315 1.52 -22.47 37.03
N GLU A 316 0.80 -23.35 37.73
CA GLU A 316 1.15 -24.76 37.94
C GLU A 316 1.09 -25.57 36.64
N SER A 317 0.25 -25.17 35.69
CA SER A 317 0.29 -25.73 34.32
C SER A 317 1.62 -25.51 33.60
N ASN A 318 2.29 -24.38 33.83
CA ASN A 318 3.63 -24.14 33.29
C ASN A 318 4.71 -24.96 34.02
N THR A 319 4.61 -25.07 35.34
CA THR A 319 5.53 -25.87 36.17
C THR A 319 5.54 -27.34 35.72
N ARG A 320 4.37 -27.92 35.44
CA ARG A 320 4.22 -29.31 34.96
C ARG A 320 4.95 -29.61 33.65
N VAL A 321 5.14 -28.60 32.79
CA VAL A 321 5.79 -28.76 31.47
C VAL A 321 7.21 -28.21 31.45
N GLY A 322 7.81 -27.99 32.63
CA GLY A 322 9.18 -27.49 32.77
C GLY A 322 9.37 -26.04 32.33
N VAL A 323 8.31 -25.24 32.34
CA VAL A 323 8.36 -23.81 32.01
C VAL A 323 8.25 -23.00 33.30
N GLY A 324 9.39 -22.65 33.90
CA GLY A 324 9.44 -21.86 35.12
C GLY A 324 10.61 -20.90 35.07
N VAL A 325 10.32 -19.62 34.84
CA VAL A 325 11.33 -18.55 34.75
C VAL A 325 10.88 -17.36 35.58
N LYS A 326 11.83 -16.61 36.14
CA LYS A 326 11.56 -15.30 36.72
C LYS A 326 11.37 -14.27 35.61
N GLN A 327 10.71 -13.16 35.92
CA GLN A 327 10.61 -12.04 34.99
C GLN A 327 12.01 -11.47 34.72
N PRO A 328 12.49 -11.44 33.46
CA PRO A 328 13.78 -10.82 33.16
C PRO A 328 13.83 -9.35 33.56
N THR A 329 14.94 -8.93 34.15
CA THR A 329 15.26 -7.55 34.55
C THR A 329 16.32 -6.90 33.68
N THR A 330 16.99 -7.67 32.83
CA THR A 330 17.95 -7.18 31.82
C THR A 330 17.68 -7.78 30.44
N THR A 331 18.15 -7.11 29.38
CA THR A 331 18.05 -7.63 28.00
C THR A 331 18.80 -8.96 27.83
N ALA A 332 19.89 -9.17 28.58
CA ALA A 332 20.63 -10.43 28.55
C ALA A 332 19.81 -11.58 29.14
N GLU A 333 19.20 -11.39 30.31
CA GLU A 333 18.29 -12.37 30.92
C GLU A 333 17.10 -12.67 29.99
N ARG A 334 16.55 -11.65 29.32
CA ARG A 334 15.46 -11.86 28.36
C ARG A 334 15.90 -12.71 27.17
N ALA A 335 17.12 -12.49 26.67
CA ALA A 335 17.69 -13.31 25.61
C ALA A 335 17.89 -14.77 26.07
N GLU A 336 18.32 -14.99 27.32
CA GLU A 336 18.44 -16.34 27.90
C GLU A 336 17.08 -17.06 27.96
N VAL A 337 16.03 -16.37 28.41
CA VAL A 337 14.68 -16.94 28.44
C VAL A 337 14.14 -17.18 27.02
N CYS A 338 14.39 -16.26 26.09
CA CYS A 338 14.07 -16.44 24.68
C CYS A 338 14.78 -17.67 24.08
N ASP A 339 16.00 -17.99 24.53
CA ASP A 339 16.72 -19.20 24.09
C ASP A 339 16.08 -20.48 24.64
N LEU A 340 15.51 -20.47 25.86
CA LEU A 340 14.70 -21.58 26.36
C LEU A 340 13.46 -21.81 25.49
N PHE A 341 12.77 -20.74 25.10
CA PHE A 341 11.69 -20.79 24.12
C PHE A 341 12.15 -21.43 22.80
N ARG A 342 13.31 -21.01 22.26
CA ARG A 342 13.86 -21.56 21.02
C ARG A 342 14.19 -23.04 21.13
N LYS A 343 14.80 -23.46 22.24
CA LYS A 343 15.14 -24.86 22.49
C LYS A 343 13.90 -25.74 22.54
N LYS A 344 12.82 -25.25 23.17
CA LYS A 344 11.56 -25.99 23.30
C LYS A 344 10.77 -26.01 21.99
N LEU A 345 10.46 -24.85 21.39
CA LEU A 345 9.54 -24.79 20.25
C LEU A 345 10.23 -24.96 18.88
N LYS A 346 11.55 -24.70 18.80
CA LYS A 346 12.37 -24.79 17.58
C LYS A 346 11.77 -23.98 16.41
N PRO A 347 11.62 -22.65 16.57
CA PRO A 347 10.94 -21.81 15.60
C PRO A 347 11.64 -21.83 14.24
N GLY A 348 10.85 -22.00 13.17
CA GLY A 348 11.31 -21.79 11.80
C GLY A 348 11.41 -20.31 11.43
N ILE A 349 10.63 -19.46 12.11
CA ILE A 349 10.58 -18.00 11.92
C ILE A 349 11.81 -17.34 12.58
N PRO A 350 12.43 -16.32 11.94
CA PRO A 350 13.44 -15.47 12.59
C PRO A 350 12.92 -14.84 13.88
N VAL A 351 13.64 -15.03 14.99
CA VAL A 351 13.27 -14.51 16.31
C VAL A 351 14.13 -13.30 16.66
N VAL A 352 13.49 -12.21 17.08
CA VAL A 352 14.15 -11.02 17.63
C VAL A 352 13.65 -10.77 19.04
N VAL A 353 14.49 -10.17 19.87
CA VAL A 353 14.17 -9.91 21.29
C VAL A 353 13.87 -8.43 21.47
N ASP A 354 12.71 -8.10 22.04
CA ASP A 354 12.37 -6.72 22.39
C ASP A 354 13.22 -6.23 23.57
N ASP A 355 13.50 -4.94 23.63
CA ASP A 355 14.27 -4.34 24.71
C ASP A 355 13.52 -4.42 26.05
N ILE A 356 14.25 -4.38 27.17
CA ILE A 356 13.74 -4.71 28.51
C ILE A 356 12.50 -3.91 28.96
N ASP A 357 12.37 -2.67 28.45
CA ASP A 357 11.26 -1.76 28.73
C ASP A 357 10.04 -1.93 27.78
N ASP A 358 10.08 -2.96 26.92
CA ASP A 358 9.07 -3.30 25.92
C ASP A 358 8.66 -2.16 24.97
N PRO A 359 9.59 -1.38 24.38
CA PRO A 359 9.21 -0.31 23.48
C PRO A 359 8.40 -0.84 22.28
N THR A 360 8.79 -1.99 21.72
CA THR A 360 8.11 -2.58 20.57
C THR A 360 6.79 -3.24 20.99
N GLY A 361 6.81 -4.01 22.09
CA GLY A 361 5.64 -4.65 22.67
C GLY A 361 4.56 -3.64 23.05
N ASN A 362 4.94 -2.45 23.53
CA ASN A 362 4.02 -1.36 23.83
C ASN A 362 3.51 -0.67 22.55
N ALA A 363 4.38 -0.36 21.60
CA ALA A 363 3.98 0.27 20.33
C ALA A 363 2.98 -0.58 19.54
N TYR A 364 3.09 -1.91 19.62
CA TYR A 364 2.17 -2.85 18.99
C TYR A 364 1.10 -3.40 19.95
N SER A 365 1.11 -2.97 21.22
CA SER A 365 0.13 -3.41 22.21
C SER A 365 0.02 -4.95 22.24
N ALA A 366 1.20 -5.58 22.26
CA ALA A 366 1.40 -6.94 21.78
C ALA A 366 1.39 -8.02 22.87
N MET A 367 1.45 -7.60 24.14
CA MET A 367 1.32 -8.49 25.29
C MET A 367 -0.14 -8.94 25.49
N PRO A 368 -0.37 -10.21 25.89
CA PRO A 368 0.63 -11.26 26.11
C PRO A 368 1.07 -11.97 24.80
N ALA A 369 0.23 -11.93 23.77
CA ALA A 369 0.57 -12.37 22.41
C ALA A 369 -0.32 -11.64 21.40
N ARG A 370 0.19 -11.40 20.18
CA ARG A 370 -0.55 -10.72 19.13
C ARG A 370 0.00 -11.02 17.74
N LEU A 371 -0.85 -10.94 16.73
CA LEU A 371 -0.48 -11.14 15.32
C LEU A 371 -0.80 -9.89 14.52
N TYR A 372 0.08 -9.52 13.59
CA TYR A 372 -0.13 -8.43 12.64
C TYR A 372 0.22 -8.88 11.22
N VAL A 373 -0.54 -8.38 10.24
CA VAL A 373 -0.13 -8.38 8.82
C VAL A 373 0.05 -6.94 8.38
N ILE A 374 1.26 -6.63 7.92
CA ILE A 374 1.66 -5.34 7.36
C ILE A 374 1.75 -5.51 5.84
N ASP A 375 1.08 -4.62 5.10
CA ASP A 375 1.08 -4.67 3.64
C ASP A 375 2.44 -4.23 3.05
N PRO A 376 2.69 -4.46 1.75
CA PRO A 376 3.94 -4.05 1.11
C PRO A 376 4.23 -2.54 1.15
N SER A 377 3.23 -1.70 1.43
CA SER A 377 3.40 -0.24 1.61
C SER A 377 3.75 0.16 3.04
N GLY A 378 3.86 -0.80 3.96
CA GLY A 378 4.20 -0.56 5.37
C GLY A 378 3.00 -0.20 6.24
N LYS A 379 1.77 -0.47 5.79
CA LYS A 379 0.55 -0.17 6.55
C LYS A 379 -0.04 -1.41 7.21
N VAL A 380 -0.62 -1.23 8.39
CA VAL A 380 -1.32 -2.30 9.12
C VAL A 380 -2.58 -2.72 8.34
N ALA A 381 -2.59 -3.93 7.82
CA ALA A 381 -3.74 -4.51 7.10
C ALA A 381 -4.62 -5.38 8.02
N TYR A 382 -3.98 -6.05 8.99
CA TYR A 382 -4.63 -6.86 10.02
C TYR A 382 -3.92 -6.70 11.35
N LYS A 383 -4.71 -6.68 12.43
CA LYS A 383 -4.24 -6.91 13.80
C LYS A 383 -5.21 -7.84 14.51
N SER A 384 -4.67 -8.88 15.13
CA SER A 384 -5.48 -9.82 15.89
C SER A 384 -6.10 -9.16 17.12
N GLY A 385 -7.15 -9.79 17.65
CA GLY A 385 -7.52 -9.60 19.05
C GLY A 385 -6.32 -9.94 19.95
N ARG A 386 -6.29 -9.41 21.17
CA ARG A 386 -5.21 -9.75 22.12
C ARG A 386 -5.27 -11.23 22.48
N GLY A 387 -4.11 -11.88 22.51
CA GLY A 387 -3.97 -13.23 23.02
C GLY A 387 -4.31 -13.32 24.51
N PRO A 388 -4.64 -14.51 25.03
CA PRO A 388 -4.60 -15.79 24.33
C PRO A 388 -5.80 -16.05 23.40
N PHE A 389 -6.96 -15.41 23.63
CA PHE A 389 -8.21 -15.72 22.90
C PHE A 389 -8.23 -15.20 21.46
N GLY A 390 -7.66 -14.01 21.24
CA GLY A 390 -7.56 -13.42 19.91
C GLY A 390 -6.36 -13.92 19.09
N PHE A 391 -5.50 -14.77 19.65
CA PHE A 391 -4.34 -15.32 18.94
C PHE A 391 -4.81 -16.46 18.02
N LYS A 392 -5.26 -16.12 16.82
CA LYS A 392 -5.85 -17.05 15.85
C LYS A 392 -4.97 -17.14 14.58
N PRO A 393 -4.05 -18.12 14.49
CA PRO A 393 -3.15 -18.26 13.33
C PRO A 393 -3.88 -18.37 11.99
N GLY A 394 -5.02 -19.08 11.93
CA GLY A 394 -5.82 -19.20 10.71
C GLY A 394 -6.47 -17.87 10.26
N GLU A 395 -6.90 -17.03 11.21
CA GLU A 395 -7.43 -15.69 10.89
C GLU A 395 -6.32 -14.77 10.35
N MET A 396 -5.10 -14.89 10.90
CA MET A 396 -3.92 -14.20 10.37
C MET A 396 -3.53 -14.72 8.97
N GLU A 397 -3.55 -16.04 8.74
CA GLU A 397 -3.27 -16.63 7.42
C GLU A 397 -4.25 -16.12 6.37
N GLN A 398 -5.54 -16.08 6.69
CA GLN A 398 -6.56 -15.50 5.82
C GLN A 398 -6.23 -14.04 5.47
N ALA A 399 -5.90 -13.21 6.47
CA ALA A 399 -5.52 -11.83 6.22
C ALA A 399 -4.24 -11.71 5.37
N LEU A 400 -3.26 -12.58 5.58
CA LEU A 400 -2.05 -12.65 4.77
C LEU A 400 -2.37 -13.02 3.32
N VAL A 401 -3.19 -14.05 3.11
CA VAL A 401 -3.63 -14.50 1.78
C VAL A 401 -4.37 -13.38 1.05
N MET A 402 -5.25 -12.67 1.73
CA MET A 402 -5.96 -11.52 1.14
C MET A 402 -5.01 -10.35 0.86
N SER A 403 -3.97 -10.15 1.66
CA SER A 403 -2.89 -9.19 1.37
C SER A 403 -2.06 -9.57 0.15
N LEU A 404 -1.76 -10.86 0.00
CA LEU A 404 -1.10 -11.38 -1.20
C LEU A 404 -1.98 -11.22 -2.43
N LEU A 405 -3.29 -11.46 -2.30
CA LEU A 405 -4.26 -11.27 -3.37
C LEU A 405 -4.36 -9.80 -3.79
N GLU A 406 -4.32 -8.86 -2.84
CA GLU A 406 -4.31 -7.42 -3.09
C GLU A 406 -3.01 -6.95 -3.76
N ALA A 407 -1.87 -7.51 -3.34
CA ALA A 407 -0.56 -7.21 -3.90
C ALA A 407 -0.39 -7.77 -5.33
N ASP A 408 -1.08 -8.87 -5.65
CA ASP A 408 -1.16 -9.42 -7.00
C ASP A 408 -1.83 -8.39 -7.93
N PRO A 409 -1.24 -8.04 -9.09
CA PRO A 409 -1.99 -7.32 -10.13
C PRO A 409 -3.27 -8.11 -10.40
N ALA A 410 -4.42 -7.53 -10.07
CA ALA A 410 -5.70 -8.18 -10.31
C ALA A 410 -5.75 -8.61 -11.79
N PRO A 411 -6.02 -9.89 -12.10
CA PRO A 411 -6.36 -10.25 -13.46
C PRO A 411 -7.53 -9.38 -13.89
N LYS A 412 -7.42 -8.79 -15.10
CA LYS A 412 -8.51 -8.00 -15.69
C LYS A 412 -9.84 -8.74 -15.50
N PRO A 413 -10.94 -8.03 -15.19
CA PRO A 413 -12.24 -8.66 -15.01
C PRO A 413 -12.54 -9.67 -16.12
N ALA A 414 -12.86 -10.91 -15.74
CA ALA A 414 -13.49 -11.82 -16.69
C ALA A 414 -14.80 -11.16 -17.16
N GLY A 415 -14.83 -10.73 -18.43
CA GLY A 415 -15.92 -9.95 -19.03
C GLY A 415 -15.56 -8.51 -19.45
N THR A 416 -14.39 -7.96 -19.09
CA THR A 416 -13.84 -6.83 -19.86
C THR A 416 -13.19 -7.41 -21.10
N GLU A 417 -13.68 -7.01 -22.28
CA GLU A 417 -13.10 -7.46 -23.54
C GLU A 417 -11.56 -7.30 -23.50
N PRO A 418 -10.79 -8.29 -24.01
CA PRO A 418 -9.33 -8.25 -24.08
C PRO A 418 -8.85 -7.24 -25.15
N GLY A 419 -9.39 -6.03 -25.12
CA GLY A 419 -9.09 -4.94 -26.02
C GLY A 419 -8.53 -3.74 -25.28
N ALA A 420 -7.83 -2.89 -26.02
CA ALA A 420 -7.53 -1.54 -25.57
C ALA A 420 -8.86 -0.78 -25.29
N PHE A 421 -8.81 0.24 -24.44
CA PHE A 421 -9.97 1.07 -24.11
C PHE A 421 -10.43 1.91 -25.31
N VAL A 422 -9.58 2.02 -26.32
CA VAL A 422 -9.82 2.70 -27.59
C VAL A 422 -9.55 1.74 -28.77
N PRO A 423 -10.14 1.98 -29.96
CA PRO A 423 -9.88 1.16 -31.14
C PRO A 423 -8.39 1.13 -31.52
N LEU A 424 -7.92 -0.03 -31.99
CA LEU A 424 -6.58 -0.23 -32.53
C LEU A 424 -6.67 -0.51 -34.04
N PRO A 425 -6.49 0.50 -34.90
CA PRO A 425 -6.54 0.30 -36.35
C PRO A 425 -5.32 -0.49 -36.86
N GLY A 426 -5.44 -1.06 -38.06
CA GLY A 426 -4.35 -1.79 -38.70
C GLY A 426 -3.18 -0.87 -39.08
N ASP A 427 -1.97 -1.44 -39.22
CA ASP A 427 -0.74 -0.67 -39.49
C ASP A 427 -0.88 0.24 -40.72
N GLN A 428 -1.41 -0.27 -41.84
CA GLN A 428 -1.59 0.50 -43.08
C GLN A 428 -2.53 1.69 -42.90
N GLU A 429 -3.62 1.51 -42.13
CA GLU A 429 -4.57 2.59 -41.84
C GLU A 429 -3.90 3.67 -40.99
N VAL A 430 -3.11 3.27 -39.98
CA VAL A 430 -2.39 4.22 -39.13
C VAL A 430 -1.33 4.97 -39.94
N TRP A 431 -0.53 4.29 -40.75
CA TRP A 431 0.47 4.94 -41.62
C TRP A 431 -0.14 5.95 -42.59
N ALA A 432 -1.37 5.72 -43.07
CA ALA A 432 -2.09 6.69 -43.90
C ALA A 432 -2.52 7.96 -43.14
N LYS A 433 -2.66 7.89 -41.82
CA LYS A 433 -2.98 9.03 -40.94
C LYS A 433 -1.72 9.78 -40.46
N LEU A 434 -0.60 9.07 -40.27
CA LEU A 434 0.66 9.67 -39.82
C LEU A 434 1.22 10.66 -40.86
N PRO A 435 2.05 11.63 -40.46
CA PRO A 435 2.77 12.49 -41.40
C PRO A 435 3.57 11.69 -42.43
N LYS A 436 3.79 12.29 -43.60
CA LYS A 436 4.57 11.68 -44.68
C LYS A 436 5.97 11.29 -44.19
N THR A 437 6.37 10.05 -44.47
CA THR A 437 7.71 9.54 -44.14
C THR A 437 8.69 9.76 -45.30
N GLU A 438 9.94 10.06 -44.97
CA GLU A 438 11.07 10.00 -45.92
C GLU A 438 11.64 8.58 -46.00
N THR A 439 11.78 7.91 -44.85
CA THR A 439 12.29 6.53 -44.74
C THR A 439 11.62 5.80 -43.58
N GLY A 440 11.51 4.46 -43.66
CA GLY A 440 11.04 3.63 -42.54
C GLY A 440 9.53 3.62 -42.30
N GLY A 441 8.73 4.10 -43.26
CA GLY A 441 7.26 3.98 -43.25
C GLY A 441 6.79 2.58 -43.64
N GLY A 442 5.56 2.22 -43.24
CA GLY A 442 4.93 0.94 -43.60
C GLY A 442 5.38 -0.28 -42.80
N VAL A 443 6.20 -0.10 -41.76
CA VAL A 443 6.63 -1.20 -40.86
C VAL A 443 5.59 -1.44 -39.75
N PRO A 444 5.62 -2.60 -39.06
CA PRO A 444 4.72 -2.85 -37.93
C PRO A 444 4.83 -1.78 -36.86
N LEU A 445 3.68 -1.28 -36.39
CA LEU A 445 3.62 -0.25 -35.34
C LEU A 445 3.29 -0.88 -33.99
N PRO A 446 3.83 -0.33 -32.89
CA PRO A 446 3.39 -0.73 -31.56
C PRO A 446 1.94 -0.29 -31.31
N ASN A 447 1.17 -1.10 -30.58
CA ASN A 447 -0.23 -0.86 -30.31
C ASN A 447 -0.50 0.46 -29.58
N TRP A 448 0.45 0.95 -28.77
CA TRP A 448 0.31 2.26 -28.15
C TRP A 448 0.31 3.41 -29.17
N ALA A 449 1.05 3.29 -30.27
CA ALA A 449 1.06 4.30 -31.33
C ALA A 449 -0.27 4.28 -32.10
N LYS A 450 -0.80 3.07 -32.36
CA LYS A 450 -2.11 2.87 -33.00
C LYS A 450 -3.25 3.50 -32.20
N ALA A 451 -3.22 3.32 -30.88
CA ALA A 451 -4.21 3.87 -29.96
C ALA A 451 -4.26 5.41 -29.99
N ILE A 452 -3.09 6.06 -30.06
CA ILE A 452 -2.98 7.53 -30.04
C ILE A 452 -3.28 8.14 -31.42
N ALA A 453 -2.84 7.49 -32.50
CA ALA A 453 -2.84 8.06 -33.84
C ALA A 453 -4.24 8.37 -34.42
N ASN A 454 -5.31 7.81 -33.86
CA ASN A 454 -6.67 8.13 -34.28
C ASN A 454 -7.08 9.58 -34.00
N HIS A 455 -6.60 10.14 -32.89
CA HIS A 455 -6.94 11.51 -32.48
C HIS A 455 -5.74 12.45 -32.52
N LEU A 456 -4.52 11.91 -32.41
CA LEU A 456 -3.26 12.65 -32.36
C LEU A 456 -2.19 12.04 -33.29
N PRO A 457 -2.41 11.96 -34.62
CA PRO A 457 -1.48 11.32 -35.55
C PRO A 457 -0.08 11.95 -35.60
N ARG A 458 0.04 13.28 -35.55
CA ARG A 458 1.36 13.96 -35.53
C ARG A 458 2.09 13.69 -34.22
N THR A 459 1.37 13.69 -33.11
CA THR A 459 1.94 13.36 -31.79
C THR A 459 2.39 11.91 -31.72
N ALA A 460 1.59 10.96 -32.24
CA ALA A 460 1.97 9.55 -32.31
C ALA A 460 3.26 9.38 -33.12
N ALA A 461 3.39 10.06 -34.26
CA ALA A 461 4.62 10.07 -35.05
C ALA A 461 5.82 10.67 -34.30
N ALA A 462 5.67 11.81 -33.62
CA ALA A 462 6.74 12.40 -32.80
C ALA A 462 7.14 11.46 -31.63
N MET A 463 6.19 10.72 -31.07
CA MET A 463 6.44 9.73 -30.04
C MET A 463 7.21 8.51 -30.55
N LEU A 464 7.08 8.11 -31.82
CA LEU A 464 7.89 7.04 -32.39
C LEU A 464 9.38 7.44 -32.40
N GLU A 465 9.69 8.70 -32.75
CA GLU A 465 11.07 9.22 -32.67
C GLU A 465 11.57 9.29 -31.22
N LEU A 466 10.70 9.69 -30.29
CA LEU A 466 11.01 9.72 -28.86
C LEU A 466 11.31 8.31 -28.30
N ASP A 467 10.45 7.32 -28.58
CA ASP A 467 10.66 5.92 -28.18
C ASP A 467 11.98 5.38 -28.77
N TYR A 468 12.23 5.68 -30.05
CA TYR A 468 13.45 5.28 -30.73
C TYR A 468 14.71 5.84 -30.03
N VAL A 469 14.73 7.14 -29.71
CA VAL A 469 15.86 7.77 -29.01
C VAL A 469 16.05 7.15 -27.62
N HIS A 470 14.97 7.00 -26.85
CA HIS A 470 15.04 6.39 -25.51
C HIS A 470 15.46 4.93 -25.52
N ARG A 471 15.17 4.17 -26.59
CA ARG A 471 15.52 2.74 -26.69
C ARG A 471 16.84 2.47 -27.39
N THR A 472 17.37 3.40 -28.17
CA THR A 472 18.54 3.17 -29.02
C THR A 472 19.67 4.19 -28.86
N LYS A 473 19.35 5.48 -28.67
CA LYS A 473 20.33 6.59 -28.69
C LYS A 473 20.74 7.13 -27.33
N SER A 474 20.00 6.81 -26.26
CA SER A 474 20.42 7.16 -24.89
C SER A 474 21.90 6.78 -24.64
N PRO A 475 22.71 7.65 -24.00
CA PRO A 475 24.16 7.45 -23.80
C PRO A 475 24.49 6.37 -22.75
N LEU A 476 23.48 5.69 -22.23
CA LEU A 476 23.64 4.54 -21.34
C LEU A 476 24.01 3.29 -22.15
N ASP A 477 24.76 2.40 -21.51
CA ASP A 477 24.98 1.06 -22.04
C ASP A 477 23.63 0.41 -22.42
N PRO A 478 23.51 -0.21 -23.61
CA PRO A 478 22.25 -0.77 -24.07
C PRO A 478 21.62 -1.79 -23.12
N ALA A 479 22.45 -2.62 -22.46
CA ALA A 479 21.94 -3.62 -21.52
C ALA A 479 21.47 -2.95 -20.22
N LEU A 480 22.25 -2.01 -19.67
CA LEU A 480 21.84 -1.24 -18.49
C LEU A 480 20.52 -0.49 -18.73
N ARG A 481 20.39 0.17 -19.87
CA ARG A 481 19.17 0.86 -20.30
C ARG A 481 17.96 -0.07 -20.34
N ALA A 482 18.11 -1.26 -20.95
CA ALA A 482 17.02 -2.23 -21.02
C ALA A 482 16.63 -2.75 -19.62
N LYS A 483 17.60 -3.03 -18.75
CA LYS A 483 17.37 -3.43 -17.35
C LYS A 483 16.63 -2.34 -16.56
N MET A 484 17.04 -1.07 -16.69
CA MET A 484 16.38 0.06 -16.04
C MET A 484 14.92 0.20 -16.49
N ARG A 485 14.67 0.14 -17.80
CA ARG A 485 13.29 0.17 -18.35
C ARG A 485 12.43 -0.96 -17.81
N TRP A 486 12.98 -2.16 -17.69
CA TRP A 486 12.25 -3.28 -17.09
C TRP A 486 11.93 -3.05 -15.61
N VAL A 487 12.86 -2.51 -14.81
CA VAL A 487 12.61 -2.21 -13.40
C VAL A 487 11.52 -1.14 -13.23
N ILE A 488 11.52 -0.11 -14.08
CA ILE A 488 10.47 0.92 -14.12
C ILE A 488 9.11 0.27 -14.45
N ALA A 489 9.05 -0.53 -15.51
CA ALA A 489 7.84 -1.22 -15.94
C ALA A 489 7.31 -2.20 -14.89
N LYS A 490 8.19 -2.96 -14.23
CA LYS A 490 7.84 -3.85 -13.12
C LYS A 490 7.28 -3.07 -11.93
N ALA A 491 7.90 -1.94 -11.58
CA ALA A 491 7.41 -1.08 -10.51
C ALA A 491 6.04 -0.46 -10.81
N ASN A 492 5.75 -0.16 -12.07
CA ASN A 492 4.44 0.30 -12.53
C ASN A 492 3.44 -0.85 -12.82
N ARG A 493 3.83 -2.12 -12.68
CA ARG A 493 3.02 -3.29 -13.06
C ARG A 493 2.61 -3.32 -14.55
N CYS A 494 3.45 -2.78 -15.44
CA CYS A 494 3.21 -2.74 -16.88
C CYS A 494 3.84 -3.96 -17.57
N GLU A 495 3.05 -4.99 -17.88
CA GLU A 495 3.54 -6.21 -18.52
C GLU A 495 4.04 -5.99 -19.96
N TYR A 496 3.34 -5.15 -20.73
CA TYR A 496 3.75 -4.74 -22.08
C TYR A 496 5.17 -4.19 -22.07
N ALA A 497 5.42 -3.17 -21.24
CA ALA A 497 6.72 -2.50 -21.20
C ALA A 497 7.82 -3.40 -20.61
N GLN A 498 7.47 -4.30 -19.68
CA GLN A 498 8.38 -5.36 -19.23
C GLN A 498 8.79 -6.25 -20.40
N ALA A 499 7.83 -6.75 -21.20
CA ALA A 499 8.11 -7.62 -22.33
C ALA A 499 9.00 -6.91 -23.38
N THR A 500 8.70 -5.65 -23.72
CA THR A 500 9.52 -4.85 -24.63
C THR A 500 10.94 -4.64 -24.09
N ALA A 501 11.09 -4.33 -22.79
CA ALA A 501 12.40 -4.15 -22.18
C ALA A 501 13.22 -5.46 -22.14
N LEU A 502 12.59 -6.61 -21.88
CA LEU A 502 13.25 -7.91 -21.92
C LEU A 502 13.64 -8.32 -23.34
N ALA A 503 12.81 -8.01 -24.35
CA ALA A 503 13.17 -8.23 -25.75
C ALA A 503 14.37 -7.37 -26.17
N ASP A 504 14.43 -6.12 -25.71
CA ASP A 504 15.59 -5.25 -25.93
C ASP A 504 16.85 -5.80 -25.24
N LEU A 505 16.73 -6.24 -23.98
CA LEU A 505 17.83 -6.83 -23.22
C LEU A 505 18.35 -8.11 -23.88
N LYS A 506 17.45 -9.01 -24.31
CA LYS A 506 17.82 -10.26 -24.97
C LYS A 506 18.62 -10.00 -26.25
N ARG A 507 18.27 -8.96 -27.02
CA ARG A 507 18.99 -8.60 -28.26
C ARG A 507 20.40 -8.10 -28.03
N VAL A 508 20.65 -7.42 -26.90
CA VAL A 508 21.96 -6.80 -26.64
C VAL A 508 22.84 -7.59 -25.67
N ALA A 509 22.27 -8.47 -24.84
CA ALA A 509 22.99 -9.18 -23.78
C ALA A 509 22.60 -10.67 -23.61
N GLY A 510 21.74 -11.20 -24.50
CA GLY A 510 21.38 -12.63 -24.50
C GLY A 510 20.36 -13.04 -23.43
N ALA A 511 19.97 -14.32 -23.46
CA ALA A 511 18.94 -14.88 -22.58
C ALA A 511 19.37 -14.97 -21.10
N ASP A 512 20.67 -15.10 -20.85
CA ASP A 512 21.23 -15.25 -19.50
C ASP A 512 21.10 -13.94 -18.70
N ALA A 513 21.28 -12.80 -19.37
CA ALA A 513 21.01 -11.49 -18.78
C ALA A 513 19.53 -11.31 -18.41
N VAL A 514 18.62 -11.83 -19.23
CA VAL A 514 17.17 -11.84 -18.91
C VAL A 514 16.90 -12.68 -17.68
N ARG A 515 17.41 -13.92 -17.60
CA ARG A 515 17.24 -14.79 -16.42
C ARG A 515 17.81 -14.16 -15.15
N THR A 516 18.96 -13.51 -15.26
CA THR A 516 19.59 -12.82 -14.13
C THR A 516 18.74 -11.64 -13.64
N LEU A 517 18.22 -10.83 -14.56
CA LEU A 517 17.39 -9.67 -14.22
C LEU A 517 16.06 -10.08 -13.57
N THR A 518 15.40 -11.11 -14.11
CA THR A 518 14.06 -11.54 -13.64
C THR A 518 14.11 -12.42 -12.39
N GLY A 519 15.29 -12.93 -12.00
CA GLY A 519 15.53 -13.67 -10.76
C GLY A 519 15.58 -12.80 -9.50
N SER A 520 16.28 -13.27 -8.46
CA SER A 520 16.46 -12.50 -7.22
C SER A 520 17.33 -11.26 -7.47
N ALA A 521 16.93 -10.13 -6.87
CA ALA A 521 17.70 -8.89 -6.93
C ALA A 521 19.12 -9.02 -6.32
N ASP A 522 19.33 -9.97 -5.40
CA ASP A 522 20.65 -10.26 -4.84
C ASP A 522 21.60 -10.85 -5.89
N GLY A 523 21.05 -11.49 -6.92
CA GLY A 523 21.79 -12.03 -8.06
C GLY A 523 22.15 -10.98 -9.13
N TRP A 524 21.70 -9.73 -8.99
CA TRP A 524 22.04 -8.69 -9.96
C TRP A 524 23.53 -8.34 -9.89
N PRO A 525 24.19 -8.10 -11.05
CA PRO A 525 25.56 -7.61 -11.09
C PRO A 525 25.72 -6.39 -10.18
N ALA A 526 26.80 -6.35 -9.40
CA ALA A 526 27.06 -5.26 -8.45
C ALA A 526 26.95 -3.88 -9.11
N ASP A 527 27.42 -3.81 -10.35
CA ASP A 527 27.42 -2.64 -11.21
C ASP A 527 26.03 -2.14 -11.62
N ASP A 528 25.02 -3.01 -11.62
CA ASP A 528 23.65 -2.66 -11.99
C ASP A 528 22.81 -2.24 -10.77
N ARG A 529 23.15 -2.70 -9.56
CA ARG A 529 22.30 -2.56 -8.37
C ARG A 529 21.89 -1.11 -8.08
N ALA A 530 22.85 -0.18 -8.07
CA ALA A 530 22.58 1.22 -7.76
C ALA A 530 21.72 1.93 -8.84
N PRO A 531 22.04 1.84 -10.16
CA PRO A 531 21.17 2.39 -11.20
C PRO A 531 19.75 1.80 -11.21
N LEU A 532 19.63 0.49 -10.99
CA LEU A 532 18.33 -0.18 -10.98
C LEU A 532 17.49 0.22 -9.77
N GLU A 533 18.09 0.30 -8.58
CA GLU A 533 17.40 0.80 -7.39
C GLU A 533 17.03 2.28 -7.53
N PHE A 534 17.89 3.09 -8.13
CA PHE A 534 17.56 4.48 -8.44
C PHE A 534 16.35 4.59 -9.38
N ALA A 535 16.29 3.80 -10.45
CA ALA A 535 15.15 3.77 -11.36
C ALA A 535 13.85 3.33 -10.67
N ARG A 536 13.94 2.35 -9.77
CA ARG A 536 12.82 1.87 -8.95
C ARG A 536 12.33 2.96 -8.00
N LEU A 537 13.22 3.54 -7.20
CA LEU A 537 12.89 4.60 -6.25
C LEU A 537 12.32 5.82 -6.95
N LEU A 538 12.91 6.26 -8.06
CA LEU A 538 12.37 7.37 -8.83
C LEU A 538 10.94 7.06 -9.34
N THR A 539 10.59 5.79 -9.56
CA THR A 539 9.25 5.36 -10.00
C THR A 539 8.23 5.28 -8.86
N VAL A 540 8.58 4.73 -7.69
CA VAL A 540 7.61 4.45 -6.60
C VAL A 540 7.71 5.38 -5.39
N ALA A 541 8.86 6.06 -5.22
CA ALA A 541 9.20 6.82 -4.02
C ALA A 541 10.18 7.95 -4.33
N ALA A 542 9.98 8.70 -5.43
CA ALA A 542 10.92 9.74 -5.88
C ALA A 542 11.41 10.70 -4.77
N PRO A 543 10.55 11.19 -3.84
CA PRO A 543 10.98 12.06 -2.75
C PRO A 543 11.99 11.44 -1.77
N THR A 544 12.16 10.12 -1.75
CA THR A 544 13.10 9.42 -0.86
C THR A 544 14.48 9.22 -1.46
N VAL A 545 14.66 9.53 -2.75
CA VAL A 545 15.98 9.51 -3.39
C VAL A 545 16.86 10.57 -2.71
N THR A 546 17.96 10.13 -2.11
CA THR A 546 18.88 11.00 -1.38
C THR A 546 19.94 11.62 -2.30
N ASP A 547 20.49 12.77 -1.88
CA ASP A 547 21.59 13.42 -2.61
C ASP A 547 22.85 12.54 -2.64
N ALA A 548 23.10 11.74 -1.61
CA ALA A 548 24.20 10.77 -1.59
C ALA A 548 24.05 9.66 -2.64
N GLN A 549 22.84 9.14 -2.82
CA GLN A 549 22.56 8.15 -3.87
C GLN A 549 22.79 8.74 -5.26
N PHE A 550 22.31 9.97 -5.51
CA PHE A 550 22.54 10.64 -6.78
C PHE A 550 24.02 10.93 -7.02
N ALA A 551 24.73 11.49 -6.03
CA ALA A 551 26.15 11.81 -6.12
C ALA A 551 27.01 10.56 -6.39
N ALA A 552 26.65 9.40 -5.83
CA ALA A 552 27.33 8.14 -6.12
C ALA A 552 27.18 7.72 -7.59
N LEU A 553 25.99 7.89 -8.17
CA LEU A 553 25.76 7.66 -9.60
C LEU A 553 26.50 8.68 -10.46
N GLN A 554 26.43 9.96 -10.10
CA GLN A 554 27.14 11.03 -10.80
C GLN A 554 28.64 10.76 -10.82
N LYS A 555 29.26 10.42 -9.68
CA LYS A 555 30.69 10.10 -9.58
C LYS A 555 31.10 8.96 -10.51
N ARG A 556 30.24 7.96 -10.68
CA ARG A 556 30.54 6.76 -11.46
C ARG A 556 30.27 6.93 -12.96
N PHE A 557 29.16 7.57 -13.31
CA PHE A 557 28.67 7.64 -14.69
C PHE A 557 28.94 9.01 -15.34
N GLY A 558 29.19 10.04 -14.56
CA GLY A 558 29.29 11.43 -15.03
C GLY A 558 27.92 12.06 -15.32
N ASP A 559 27.92 13.38 -15.49
CA ASP A 559 26.70 14.20 -15.57
C ASP A 559 25.75 13.79 -16.70
N THR A 560 26.28 13.60 -17.91
CA THR A 560 25.48 13.22 -19.09
C THR A 560 24.74 11.89 -18.90
N ARG A 561 25.43 10.87 -18.36
CA ARG A 561 24.84 9.54 -18.19
C ARG A 561 23.87 9.50 -17.01
N VAL A 562 24.15 10.18 -15.89
CA VAL A 562 23.17 10.25 -14.79
C VAL A 562 21.93 11.07 -15.19
N ALA A 563 22.10 12.14 -15.99
CA ALA A 563 20.96 12.85 -16.57
C ALA A 563 20.12 11.96 -17.49
N ALA A 564 20.77 11.14 -18.33
CA ALA A 564 20.08 10.15 -19.15
C ALA A 564 19.34 9.08 -18.32
N MET A 565 19.85 8.69 -17.15
CA MET A 565 19.13 7.80 -16.21
C MET A 565 17.82 8.43 -15.72
N VAL A 566 17.85 9.72 -15.35
CA VAL A 566 16.66 10.47 -14.94
C VAL A 566 15.65 10.55 -16.09
N LEU A 567 16.10 10.94 -17.31
CA LEU A 567 15.21 11.03 -18.48
C LEU A 567 14.65 9.66 -18.90
N LEU A 568 15.43 8.59 -18.77
CA LEU A 568 14.96 7.23 -19.05
C LEU A 568 13.86 6.80 -18.08
N ALA A 569 14.02 7.11 -16.79
CA ALA A 569 13.00 6.87 -15.78
C ALA A 569 11.73 7.70 -16.03
N ALA A 570 11.89 8.97 -16.38
CA ALA A 570 10.79 9.85 -16.76
C ALA A 570 10.00 9.31 -17.95
N TYR A 571 10.71 8.89 -19.01
CA TYR A 571 10.09 8.30 -20.19
C TYR A 571 9.35 7.00 -19.89
N GLY A 572 9.96 6.07 -19.15
CA GLY A 572 9.29 4.82 -18.77
C GLY A 572 8.00 5.07 -17.99
N ASN A 573 8.03 6.00 -17.02
CA ASN A 573 6.84 6.37 -16.26
C ASN A 573 5.73 6.99 -17.13
N PHE A 574 6.10 7.77 -18.14
CA PHE A 574 5.18 8.34 -19.14
C PHE A 574 4.57 7.26 -20.05
N GLN A 575 5.41 6.42 -20.65
CA GLN A 575 4.99 5.36 -21.57
C GLN A 575 4.09 4.34 -20.88
N ASP A 576 4.43 3.91 -19.67
CA ASP A 576 3.63 2.96 -18.88
C ASP A 576 2.23 3.50 -18.60
N ARG A 577 2.05 4.81 -18.46
CA ARG A 577 0.74 5.43 -18.22
C ARG A 577 -0.14 5.45 -19.45
N ILE A 578 0.45 5.64 -20.62
CA ILE A 578 -0.28 5.45 -21.88
C ILE A 578 -0.77 4.01 -21.97
N ILE A 579 0.13 3.05 -21.76
CA ILE A 579 -0.16 1.63 -21.92
C ILE A 579 -1.22 1.16 -20.91
N LEU A 580 -1.01 1.43 -19.63
CA LEU A 580 -1.92 1.02 -18.56
C LEU A 580 -3.24 1.79 -18.64
N GLY A 581 -3.17 3.10 -18.86
CA GLY A 581 -4.33 3.99 -18.87
C GLY A 581 -5.28 3.80 -20.06
N LEU A 582 -4.82 3.16 -21.14
CA LEU A 582 -5.63 2.70 -22.27
C LEU A 582 -5.77 1.17 -22.32
N GLY A 583 -5.26 0.44 -21.32
CA GLY A 583 -5.32 -1.02 -21.27
C GLY A 583 -4.72 -1.73 -22.50
N ILE A 584 -3.70 -1.13 -23.13
CA ILE A 584 -3.15 -1.56 -24.42
C ILE A 584 -2.53 -2.97 -24.31
N PRO A 585 -2.96 -3.94 -25.15
CA PRO A 585 -2.37 -5.27 -25.18
C PRO A 585 -1.03 -5.27 -25.93
N LEU A 586 -0.18 -6.24 -25.60
CA LEU A 586 1.02 -6.54 -26.39
C LEU A 586 0.62 -7.00 -27.80
N GLU A 587 1.47 -6.77 -28.78
CA GLU A 587 1.26 -7.25 -30.14
C GLU A 587 1.24 -8.79 -30.19
N ALA A 588 0.41 -9.36 -31.07
CA ALA A 588 0.22 -10.80 -31.18
C ALA A 588 1.53 -11.57 -31.47
N GLU A 589 2.40 -10.98 -32.29
CA GLU A 589 3.71 -11.54 -32.66
C GLU A 589 4.81 -11.23 -31.64
N GLY A 590 4.46 -10.63 -30.50
CA GLY A 590 5.38 -10.20 -29.45
C GLY A 590 5.92 -8.78 -29.63
N PRO A 591 6.82 -8.33 -28.73
CA PRO A 591 7.22 -6.93 -28.63
C PRO A 591 7.91 -6.42 -29.90
N VAL A 592 7.42 -5.30 -30.43
CA VAL A 592 7.99 -4.66 -31.62
C VAL A 592 9.34 -3.99 -31.31
N ALA A 593 10.28 -4.10 -32.25
CA ALA A 593 11.55 -3.37 -32.21
C ALA A 593 11.32 -1.83 -32.23
N PRO A 594 12.29 -1.02 -31.77
CA PRO A 594 12.20 0.43 -31.92
C PRO A 594 12.02 0.79 -33.39
N VAL A 595 11.00 1.58 -33.70
CA VAL A 595 10.64 1.94 -35.08
C VAL A 595 11.63 3.01 -35.58
N ALA A 596 12.53 2.61 -36.47
CA ALA A 596 13.48 3.52 -37.12
C ALA A 596 12.81 4.22 -38.31
N VAL A 597 12.14 5.35 -38.04
CA VAL A 597 11.42 6.15 -39.04
C VAL A 597 11.97 7.57 -39.09
N LYS A 598 11.93 8.18 -40.28
CA LYS A 598 12.20 9.60 -40.47
C LYS A 598 11.03 10.25 -41.19
N PHE A 599 10.47 11.29 -40.59
CA PHE A 599 9.34 12.04 -41.16
C PHE A 599 9.82 13.24 -42.00
N ALA A 600 8.98 13.65 -42.95
CA ALA A 600 9.25 14.80 -43.81
C ALA A 600 9.35 16.10 -43.00
N ALA A 601 10.13 17.05 -43.53
CA ALA A 601 10.23 18.39 -42.95
C ALA A 601 8.84 19.02 -42.73
N GLY A 602 8.65 19.65 -41.56
CA GLY A 602 7.38 20.27 -41.18
C GLY A 602 6.35 19.32 -40.52
N ALA A 603 6.66 18.02 -40.38
CA ALA A 603 5.76 17.08 -39.69
C ALA A 603 5.43 17.51 -38.25
N PHE A 604 6.40 18.10 -37.55
CA PHE A 604 6.33 18.36 -36.11
C PHE A 604 6.45 19.84 -35.75
N GLN A 605 5.92 20.18 -34.58
CA GLN A 605 6.05 21.52 -34.01
C GLN A 605 7.39 21.65 -33.25
N VAL A 606 8.41 22.21 -33.93
CA VAL A 606 9.73 22.41 -33.32
C VAL A 606 9.80 23.71 -32.52
N ALA A 607 9.26 24.81 -33.04
CA ALA A 607 9.28 26.10 -32.35
C ALA A 607 8.35 26.09 -31.12
N PRO A 608 8.70 26.79 -30.01
CA PRO A 608 7.81 26.96 -28.87
C PRO A 608 6.45 27.52 -29.31
N LEU A 609 5.36 26.91 -28.82
CA LEU A 609 4.00 27.36 -29.05
C LEU A 609 3.41 27.83 -27.72
N LEU A 610 2.79 29.00 -27.72
CA LEU A 610 1.95 29.46 -26.62
C LEU A 610 0.52 29.63 -27.17
N PRO A 611 -0.35 28.63 -27.03
CA PRO A 611 -1.75 28.74 -27.45
C PRO A 611 -2.45 29.90 -26.72
N GLU A 612 -3.33 30.59 -27.44
CA GLU A 612 -4.17 31.66 -26.89
C GLU A 612 -5.20 31.08 -25.90
N GLN A 613 -5.34 31.70 -24.71
CA GLN A 613 -6.43 31.41 -23.79
C GLN A 613 -7.58 32.39 -24.05
N LYS A 614 -8.67 31.90 -24.66
CA LYS A 614 -9.81 32.76 -25.04
C LYS A 614 -10.80 33.00 -23.91
N GLU A 615 -11.00 32.00 -23.06
CA GLU A 615 -11.97 32.04 -21.96
C GLU A 615 -11.28 31.75 -20.63
N LEU A 616 -11.72 32.43 -19.57
CA LEU A 616 -11.25 32.21 -18.20
C LEU A 616 -12.37 31.54 -17.39
N PRO A 617 -12.40 30.19 -17.32
CA PRO A 617 -13.44 29.49 -16.58
C PRO A 617 -13.34 29.79 -15.08
N GLY A 618 -14.36 30.48 -14.55
CA GLY A 618 -14.52 30.78 -13.13
C GLY A 618 -15.04 29.59 -12.33
N LEU A 619 -14.94 29.69 -10.99
CA LEU A 619 -15.55 28.73 -10.08
C LEU A 619 -17.07 28.92 -10.02
N LEU A 620 -17.81 27.83 -9.87
CA LEU A 620 -19.26 27.86 -9.66
C LEU A 620 -19.57 28.47 -8.28
N LYS A 621 -20.56 29.37 -8.23
CA LYS A 621 -21.06 29.95 -6.97
C LYS A 621 -21.71 28.90 -6.05
N SER A 622 -22.33 27.89 -6.65
CA SER A 622 -22.96 26.76 -5.99
C SER A 622 -22.93 25.55 -6.91
N GLY A 623 -22.58 24.38 -6.39
CA GLY A 623 -22.62 23.12 -7.14
C GLY A 623 -22.72 21.92 -6.22
N ALA A 624 -22.68 20.72 -6.80
CA ALA A 624 -22.71 19.46 -6.07
C ALA A 624 -21.42 18.67 -6.32
N THR A 625 -20.94 17.99 -5.30
CA THR A 625 -19.84 17.03 -5.44
C THR A 625 -20.34 15.79 -6.19
N VAL A 626 -19.74 15.45 -7.33
CA VAL A 626 -20.14 14.28 -8.17
C VAL A 626 -19.12 13.14 -8.16
N VAL A 627 -18.05 13.30 -7.38
CA VAL A 627 -17.02 12.28 -7.13
C VAL A 627 -16.96 11.98 -5.63
N PRO A 628 -16.54 10.77 -5.22
CA PRO A 628 -16.39 10.46 -3.81
C PRO A 628 -15.41 11.43 -3.12
N ARG A 629 -15.79 11.93 -1.93
CA ARG A 629 -14.87 12.72 -1.10
C ARG A 629 -13.76 11.82 -0.58
N ASP A 630 -12.57 12.40 -0.42
CA ASP A 630 -11.43 11.70 0.18
C ASP A 630 -10.86 12.50 1.36
N PRO A 631 -11.20 12.11 2.60
CA PRO A 631 -10.65 12.74 3.79
C PRO A 631 -9.11 12.67 3.87
N GLU A 632 -8.48 11.63 3.30
CA GLU A 632 -7.02 11.54 3.26
C GLU A 632 -6.41 12.60 2.34
N TRP A 633 -7.11 12.97 1.26
CA TRP A 633 -6.71 14.06 0.38
C TRP A 633 -6.71 15.37 1.14
N ALA A 634 -7.73 15.67 1.95
CA ALA A 634 -7.84 16.94 2.67
C ALA A 634 -6.84 17.13 3.83
N LYS A 635 -6.09 16.09 4.24
CA LYS A 635 -5.12 16.17 5.35
C LYS A 635 -3.99 17.17 5.13
N LEU A 636 -3.57 17.38 3.89
CA LEU A 636 -2.58 18.41 3.53
C LEU A 636 -3.31 19.67 3.10
N THR A 637 -3.22 20.69 3.94
CA THR A 637 -3.89 21.96 3.70
C THR A 637 -3.22 22.73 2.55
N PHE A 638 -3.91 23.72 2.00
CA PHE A 638 -3.32 24.64 1.03
C PHE A 638 -2.04 25.31 1.59
N ASP A 639 -2.05 25.74 2.84
CA ASP A 639 -0.91 26.42 3.46
C ASP A 639 0.29 25.49 3.68
N ASP A 640 0.05 24.21 3.97
CA ASP A 640 1.11 23.18 4.01
C ASP A 640 1.79 23.02 2.65
N LEU A 641 1.01 23.04 1.57
CA LEU A 641 1.52 22.91 0.20
C LEU A 641 2.30 24.16 -0.22
N GLN A 642 1.82 25.35 0.12
CA GLN A 642 2.55 26.60 -0.10
C GLN A 642 3.89 26.59 0.65
N THR A 643 3.91 26.11 1.90
CA THR A 643 5.14 25.95 2.69
C THR A 643 6.13 24.98 2.03
N ARG A 644 5.63 23.87 1.46
CA ARG A 644 6.48 22.92 0.72
C ARG A 644 7.06 23.53 -0.55
N MET A 645 6.29 24.33 -1.28
CA MET A 645 6.76 25.04 -2.46
C MET A 645 7.81 26.09 -2.12
N GLU A 646 7.67 26.81 -1.00
CA GLU A 646 8.73 27.73 -0.55
C GLU A 646 10.02 26.97 -0.25
N LYS A 647 9.94 25.85 0.47
CA LYS A 647 11.11 24.97 0.69
C LYS A 647 11.71 24.44 -0.62
N GLN A 648 10.90 24.27 -1.66
CA GLN A 648 11.39 23.86 -2.98
C GLN A 648 12.21 24.96 -3.66
N ARG A 649 11.88 26.24 -3.44
CA ARG A 649 12.63 27.38 -4.03
C ARG A 649 14.07 27.44 -3.52
N ASP A 650 14.30 27.01 -2.29
CA ASP A 650 15.62 27.03 -1.65
C ASP A 650 16.44 25.73 -1.87
N ARG A 651 15.96 24.80 -2.69
CA ARG A 651 16.67 23.54 -2.96
C ARG A 651 17.92 23.77 -3.82
N ALA A 652 19.02 23.14 -3.44
CA ALA A 652 20.17 23.01 -4.33
C ALA A 652 19.89 21.93 -5.39
N PRO A 653 20.05 22.22 -6.70
CA PRO A 653 19.93 21.22 -7.74
C PRO A 653 21.11 20.24 -7.68
N ARG A 654 20.85 18.97 -8.01
CA ARG A 654 21.85 17.89 -7.99
C ARG A 654 22.85 17.95 -9.13
N LEU A 655 22.53 18.69 -10.20
CA LEU A 655 23.45 19.08 -11.26
C LEU A 655 23.45 20.60 -11.39
N PRO A 656 24.60 21.23 -11.69
CA PRO A 656 24.64 22.65 -12.02
C PRO A 656 23.65 23.01 -13.12
N VAL A 657 22.90 24.10 -12.96
CA VAL A 657 21.95 24.55 -13.99
C VAL A 657 22.75 25.14 -15.17
N PRO A 658 22.62 24.60 -16.40
CA PRO A 658 23.35 25.11 -17.55
C PRO A 658 22.91 26.52 -17.95
N ASP A 659 23.87 27.33 -18.42
CA ASP A 659 23.60 28.65 -18.99
C ASP A 659 22.90 28.56 -20.35
N TRP A 660 21.95 29.45 -20.61
CA TRP A 660 21.17 29.43 -21.85
C TRP A 660 22.02 29.61 -23.11
N GLU A 661 23.00 30.52 -23.12
CA GLU A 661 23.81 30.76 -24.33
C GLU A 661 24.67 29.55 -24.68
N LYS A 662 25.13 28.81 -23.65
CA LYS A 662 25.82 27.52 -23.86
C LYS A 662 24.89 26.46 -24.42
N VAL A 663 23.69 26.32 -23.86
CA VAL A 663 22.71 25.31 -24.30
C VAL A 663 22.22 25.62 -25.72
N LYS A 664 21.91 26.87 -26.03
CA LYS A 664 21.38 27.31 -27.33
C LYS A 664 22.27 26.87 -28.50
N GLY A 665 23.60 26.89 -28.32
CA GLY A 665 24.56 26.49 -29.35
C GLY A 665 24.46 25.02 -29.80
N THR A 666 23.84 24.16 -29.00
CA THR A 666 23.70 22.72 -29.30
C THR A 666 22.29 22.33 -29.75
N LEU A 667 21.37 23.29 -29.91
CA LEU A 667 19.97 23.03 -30.22
C LEU A 667 19.61 23.28 -31.69
N PRO A 668 18.57 22.62 -32.23
CA PRO A 668 18.07 22.92 -33.57
C PRO A 668 17.63 24.39 -33.70
N PRO A 669 17.76 25.02 -34.89
CA PRO A 669 17.48 26.45 -35.08
C PRO A 669 16.11 26.92 -34.57
N GLY A 670 15.07 26.08 -34.64
CA GLY A 670 13.72 26.40 -34.16
C GLY A 670 13.62 26.68 -32.64
N TYR A 671 14.60 26.24 -31.83
CA TYR A 671 14.67 26.53 -30.40
C TYR A 671 15.22 27.92 -30.08
N ALA A 672 15.93 28.54 -31.01
CA ALA A 672 16.55 29.85 -30.79
C ALA A 672 15.54 31.02 -30.85
N THR A 673 14.28 30.75 -31.20
CA THR A 673 13.22 31.76 -31.38
C THR A 673 12.77 32.41 -30.07
N ARG A 674 12.90 31.72 -28.93
CA ARG A 674 12.61 32.27 -27.61
C ARG A 674 13.57 31.68 -26.57
N PRO A 675 14.34 32.51 -25.83
CA PRO A 675 15.19 32.01 -24.77
C PRO A 675 14.37 31.37 -23.64
N THR A 676 14.83 30.24 -23.10
CA THR A 676 14.19 29.61 -21.92
C THR A 676 14.96 29.95 -20.66
N LYS A 677 14.21 30.33 -19.61
CA LYS A 677 14.72 30.51 -18.25
C LYS A 677 14.31 29.36 -17.32
N ILE A 678 13.60 28.37 -17.85
CA ILE A 678 13.04 27.25 -17.10
C ILE A 678 14.19 26.32 -16.72
N VAL A 679 14.49 26.20 -15.42
CA VAL A 679 15.60 25.40 -14.87
C VAL A 679 15.50 23.95 -15.32
N TRP A 680 14.28 23.39 -15.32
CA TRP A 680 13.98 22.07 -15.85
C TRP A 680 14.43 21.90 -17.30
N SER A 681 14.08 22.84 -18.18
CA SER A 681 14.43 22.76 -19.60
C SER A 681 15.92 22.90 -19.82
N LEU A 682 16.57 23.85 -19.11
CA LEU A 682 18.01 24.07 -19.20
C LEU A 682 18.80 22.83 -18.80
N THR A 683 18.41 22.18 -17.69
CA THR A 683 19.06 20.97 -17.19
C THR A 683 18.94 19.82 -18.19
N CYS A 684 17.74 19.53 -18.68
CA CYS A 684 17.51 18.45 -19.64
C CYS A 684 18.25 18.69 -20.96
N LEU A 685 18.15 19.90 -21.52
CA LEU A 685 18.74 20.25 -22.80
C LEU A 685 20.27 20.35 -22.73
N GLY A 686 20.83 20.79 -21.60
CA GLY A 686 22.28 20.92 -21.44
C GLY A 686 23.00 19.59 -21.23
N TYR A 687 22.38 18.63 -20.53
CA TYR A 687 23.04 17.37 -20.21
C TYR A 687 22.67 16.21 -21.15
N ALA A 688 21.48 16.21 -21.75
CA ALA A 688 21.01 15.14 -22.64
C ALA A 688 20.13 15.69 -23.79
N PRO A 689 20.68 16.55 -24.67
CA PRO A 689 19.92 17.28 -25.68
C PRO A 689 19.13 16.38 -26.63
N GLU A 690 19.68 15.27 -27.11
CA GLU A 690 18.99 14.38 -28.06
C GLU A 690 17.69 13.80 -27.48
N MET A 691 17.70 13.41 -26.20
CA MET A 691 16.52 12.89 -25.49
C MET A 691 15.55 14.03 -25.14
N ALA A 692 16.06 15.17 -24.68
CA ALA A 692 15.23 16.31 -24.28
C ALA A 692 14.55 17.01 -25.46
N VAL A 693 15.21 17.11 -26.61
CA VAL A 693 14.67 17.73 -27.83
C VAL A 693 13.50 16.93 -28.38
N THR A 694 13.63 15.61 -28.50
CA THR A 694 12.53 14.75 -28.98
C THR A 694 11.33 14.78 -28.04
N TRP A 695 11.56 14.84 -26.73
CA TRP A 695 10.49 15.01 -25.74
C TRP A 695 9.72 16.32 -25.93
N ASN A 696 10.46 17.43 -26.03
CA ASN A 696 9.90 18.76 -26.23
C ASN A 696 9.16 18.87 -27.57
N VAL A 697 9.66 18.21 -28.63
CA VAL A 697 8.97 18.17 -29.93
C VAL A 697 7.66 17.39 -29.84
N ALA A 698 7.63 16.25 -29.15
CA ALA A 698 6.40 15.48 -28.95
C ALA A 698 5.33 16.28 -28.18
N THR A 699 5.72 16.94 -27.08
CA THR A 699 4.81 17.79 -26.29
C THR A 699 4.32 19.01 -27.05
N ARG A 700 5.20 19.73 -27.75
CA ARG A 700 4.82 20.88 -28.59
C ARG A 700 3.91 20.47 -29.76
N THR A 701 4.16 19.30 -30.33
CA THR A 701 3.33 18.76 -31.42
C THR A 701 1.93 18.41 -30.91
N MET A 702 1.82 17.79 -29.73
CA MET A 702 0.53 17.54 -29.09
C MET A 702 -0.25 18.83 -28.85
N TRP A 703 0.40 19.86 -28.30
CA TRP A 703 -0.21 21.18 -28.15
C TRP A 703 -0.66 21.81 -29.47
N ALA A 704 0.11 21.66 -30.55
CA ALA A 704 -0.26 22.16 -31.87
C ALA A 704 -1.39 21.37 -32.54
N GLU A 705 -1.62 20.13 -32.11
CA GLU A 705 -2.62 19.20 -32.65
C GLU A 705 -3.94 19.21 -31.87
N SER A 706 -3.96 19.83 -30.68
CA SER A 706 -5.10 19.80 -29.77
C SER A 706 -5.72 21.19 -29.53
N LYS A 707 -6.96 21.20 -29.01
CA LYS A 707 -7.66 22.42 -28.58
C LYS A 707 -7.42 22.65 -27.10
N GLN A 708 -6.51 23.55 -26.83
CA GLN A 708 -5.90 23.76 -25.52
C GLN A 708 -6.80 24.59 -24.59
N ASP A 709 -6.84 24.20 -23.32
CA ASP A 709 -7.46 24.96 -22.23
C ASP A 709 -6.51 24.94 -21.05
N ARG A 710 -5.68 25.98 -20.94
CA ARG A 710 -4.58 26.04 -19.98
C ARG A 710 -5.09 26.03 -18.54
N VAL A 711 -6.22 26.67 -18.26
CA VAL A 711 -6.78 26.69 -16.90
C VAL A 711 -7.17 25.26 -16.47
N PHE A 712 -7.83 24.52 -17.36
CA PHE A 712 -8.21 23.13 -17.11
C PHE A 712 -6.99 22.21 -17.01
N GLU A 713 -6.07 22.32 -17.96
CA GLU A 713 -4.87 21.49 -18.07
C GLU A 713 -3.90 21.67 -16.89
N GLU A 714 -3.69 22.90 -16.43
CA GLU A 714 -2.83 23.17 -15.28
C GLU A 714 -3.55 22.83 -13.96
N SER A 715 -4.89 22.90 -13.89
CA SER A 715 -5.64 22.37 -12.74
C SER A 715 -5.48 20.85 -12.62
N LEU A 716 -5.57 20.14 -13.76
CA LEU A 716 -5.32 18.70 -13.84
C LEU A 716 -3.88 18.34 -13.44
N PHE A 717 -2.91 19.09 -13.98
CA PHE A 717 -1.51 18.83 -13.67
C PHE A 717 -1.19 19.18 -12.21
N TRP A 718 -1.82 20.20 -11.63
CA TRP A 718 -1.72 20.51 -10.20
C TRP A 718 -2.21 19.35 -9.32
N ILE A 719 -3.36 18.73 -9.66
CA ILE A 719 -3.85 17.51 -8.97
C ILE A 719 -2.83 16.37 -9.08
N GLN A 720 -2.26 16.15 -10.25
CA GLN A 720 -1.27 15.11 -10.50
C GLN A 720 0.02 15.33 -9.70
N THR A 721 0.56 16.55 -9.72
CA THR A 721 1.79 16.91 -8.99
C THR A 721 1.60 16.76 -7.48
N ARG A 722 0.43 17.13 -6.95
CA ARG A 722 0.07 16.87 -5.55
C ARG A 722 -0.02 15.38 -5.24
N SER A 723 -0.67 14.61 -6.12
CA SER A 723 -0.87 13.16 -5.95
C SER A 723 0.44 12.38 -5.79
N ILE A 724 1.52 12.87 -6.41
CA ILE A 724 2.85 12.27 -6.39
C ILE A 724 3.90 13.11 -5.64
N GLN A 725 3.47 14.19 -4.98
CA GLN A 725 4.26 15.08 -4.11
C GLN A 725 5.41 15.86 -4.78
N CYS A 726 5.25 16.25 -6.05
CA CYS A 726 6.25 17.07 -6.75
C CYS A 726 5.96 18.57 -6.60
N ASN A 727 6.66 19.23 -5.68
CA ASN A 727 6.43 20.65 -5.37
C ASN A 727 6.91 21.61 -6.49
N TYR A 728 7.97 21.24 -7.22
CA TYR A 728 8.49 22.06 -8.32
C TYR A 728 7.44 22.23 -9.42
N CYS A 729 6.89 21.11 -9.89
CA CYS A 729 5.89 21.14 -10.95
C CYS A 729 4.58 21.78 -10.47
N MET A 730 4.22 21.65 -9.19
CA MET A 730 3.06 22.30 -8.60
C MET A 730 3.16 23.84 -8.68
N GLY A 731 4.32 24.40 -8.33
CA GLY A 731 4.57 25.84 -8.46
C GLY A 731 4.55 26.33 -9.92
N HIS A 732 5.01 25.50 -10.86
CA HIS A 732 4.89 25.81 -12.30
C HIS A 732 3.45 25.81 -12.78
N CYS A 733 2.58 24.95 -12.24
CA CYS A 733 1.14 25.01 -12.54
C CYS A 733 0.58 26.37 -12.12
N GLU A 734 0.92 26.88 -10.93
CA GLU A 734 0.48 28.21 -10.46
C GLU A 734 0.96 29.34 -11.37
N MET A 735 2.24 29.32 -11.77
CA MET A 735 2.78 30.29 -12.73
C MET A 735 2.09 30.22 -14.10
N LEU A 736 1.77 29.02 -14.58
CA LEU A 736 1.12 28.81 -15.87
C LEU A 736 -0.36 29.19 -15.84
N LEU A 737 -1.02 29.09 -14.67
CA LEU A 737 -2.36 29.63 -14.45
C LEU A 737 -2.35 31.17 -14.51
N GLU A 738 -1.31 31.83 -14.00
CA GLU A 738 -1.15 33.28 -14.19
C GLU A 738 -0.97 33.64 -15.68
N VAL A 739 -0.15 32.87 -16.42
CA VAL A 739 0.01 33.05 -17.88
C VAL A 739 -1.28 32.77 -18.65
N ALA A 740 -2.16 31.91 -18.11
CA ALA A 740 -3.50 31.71 -18.67
C ALA A 740 -4.40 32.95 -18.54
N GLY A 741 -4.07 33.89 -17.65
CA GLY A 741 -4.82 35.12 -17.41
C GLY A 741 -5.53 35.20 -16.04
N LEU A 742 -5.32 34.23 -15.14
CA LEU A 742 -5.81 34.33 -13.76
C LEU A 742 -4.90 35.25 -12.94
N ASP A 743 -5.48 36.15 -12.15
CA ASP A 743 -4.68 36.89 -11.16
C ASP A 743 -4.27 36.01 -9.98
N LYS A 744 -3.35 36.50 -9.14
CA LYS A 744 -2.84 35.75 -7.98
C LYS A 744 -3.92 35.32 -6.99
N THR A 745 -4.98 36.12 -6.85
CA THR A 745 -6.11 35.81 -5.96
C THR A 745 -6.92 34.65 -6.53
N ALA A 746 -7.19 34.66 -7.83
CA ALA A 746 -7.89 33.59 -8.52
C ALA A 746 -7.08 32.29 -8.57
N VAL A 747 -5.76 32.37 -8.76
CA VAL A 747 -4.85 31.19 -8.68
C VAL A 747 -4.89 30.58 -7.27
N ALA A 748 -4.73 31.41 -6.23
CA ALA A 748 -4.76 30.95 -4.85
C ALA A 748 -6.12 30.32 -4.48
N GLU A 749 -7.23 30.93 -4.90
CA GLU A 749 -8.56 30.37 -4.62
C GLU A 749 -8.78 29.05 -5.35
N ARG A 750 -8.46 28.97 -6.65
CA ARG A 750 -8.60 27.73 -7.42
C ARG A 750 -7.77 26.60 -6.84
N THR A 751 -6.49 26.82 -6.54
CA THR A 751 -5.60 25.80 -5.98
C THR A 751 -5.95 25.44 -4.54
N ARG A 752 -6.47 26.37 -3.73
CA ARG A 752 -7.07 26.06 -2.41
C ARG A 752 -8.25 25.09 -2.54
N ARG A 753 -9.13 25.29 -3.52
CA ARG A 753 -10.24 24.36 -3.79
C ARG A 753 -9.78 23.00 -4.27
N LEU A 754 -8.77 22.94 -5.15
CA LEU A 754 -8.15 21.69 -5.57
C LEU A 754 -7.47 20.94 -4.40
N ALA A 755 -6.91 21.67 -3.42
CA ALA A 755 -6.30 21.10 -2.22
C ALA A 755 -7.31 20.41 -1.28
N GLY A 756 -8.55 20.92 -1.24
CA GLY A 756 -9.64 20.34 -0.45
C GLY A 756 -10.24 19.07 -1.07
N ASP A 757 -11.13 18.40 -0.33
CA ASP A 757 -11.91 17.24 -0.79
C ASP A 757 -13.34 17.60 -1.25
N ASP A 758 -13.71 18.87 -1.16
CA ASP A 758 -14.95 19.41 -1.74
C ASP A 758 -14.67 20.15 -3.05
N TRP A 759 -14.98 19.49 -4.16
CA TRP A 759 -14.85 20.03 -5.51
C TRP A 759 -16.18 20.50 -6.11
N SER A 760 -17.20 20.72 -5.29
CA SER A 760 -18.52 21.19 -5.75
C SER A 760 -18.50 22.52 -6.51
N CYS A 761 -17.46 23.34 -6.32
CA CYS A 761 -17.26 24.58 -7.06
C CYS A 761 -16.73 24.38 -8.49
N PHE A 762 -16.37 23.16 -8.88
CA PHE A 762 -15.94 22.84 -10.25
C PHE A 762 -17.07 22.16 -11.03
N PRO A 763 -17.15 22.35 -12.37
CA PRO A 763 -18.09 21.62 -13.21
C PRO A 763 -17.98 20.09 -13.02
N PRO A 764 -19.09 19.33 -13.09
CA PRO A 764 -19.08 17.87 -12.90
C PRO A 764 -18.07 17.12 -13.77
N ALA A 765 -17.86 17.55 -15.02
CA ALA A 765 -16.87 16.99 -15.93
C ALA A 765 -15.43 17.20 -15.42
N GLU A 766 -15.12 18.39 -14.89
CA GLU A 766 -13.81 18.67 -14.31
C GLU A 766 -13.56 17.82 -13.06
N GLN A 767 -14.55 17.69 -12.17
CA GLN A 767 -14.43 16.87 -10.96
C GLN A 767 -14.06 15.43 -11.31
N ARG A 768 -14.72 14.84 -12.32
CA ARG A 768 -14.42 13.47 -12.78
C ARG A 768 -13.06 13.39 -13.47
N ALA A 769 -12.66 14.40 -14.24
CA ALA A 769 -11.32 14.48 -14.81
C ALA A 769 -10.22 14.60 -13.73
N TYR A 770 -10.44 15.35 -12.65
CA TYR A 770 -9.52 15.44 -11.51
C TYR A 770 -9.40 14.11 -10.76
N ALA A 771 -10.51 13.41 -10.54
CA ALA A 771 -10.50 12.06 -9.97
C ALA A 771 -9.74 11.08 -10.88
N TYR A 772 -9.96 11.16 -12.20
CA TYR A 772 -9.23 10.37 -13.20
C TYR A 772 -7.73 10.67 -13.18
N ALA A 773 -7.33 11.95 -13.17
CA ALA A 773 -5.94 12.39 -13.10
C ALA A 773 -5.22 11.83 -11.88
N ARG A 774 -5.89 11.85 -10.72
CA ARG A 774 -5.38 11.29 -9.48
C ARG A 774 -5.18 9.77 -9.56
N LYS A 775 -6.17 9.04 -10.10
CA LYS A 775 -6.10 7.58 -10.29
C LYS A 775 -4.98 7.20 -11.26
N LEU A 776 -4.92 7.84 -12.43
CA LEU A 776 -3.84 7.66 -13.43
C LEU A 776 -2.44 7.93 -12.85
N SER A 777 -2.33 8.89 -11.93
CA SER A 777 -1.05 9.26 -11.33
C SER A 777 -0.56 8.22 -10.31
N ARG A 778 -1.46 7.74 -9.43
CA ARG A 778 -1.13 6.88 -8.28
C ARG A 778 -1.19 5.39 -8.59
N THR A 779 -2.24 4.96 -9.28
CA THR A 779 -2.57 3.56 -9.52
C THR A 779 -3.05 3.34 -10.96
N PRO A 780 -2.22 3.64 -11.98
CA PRO A 780 -2.64 3.52 -13.39
C PRO A 780 -3.08 2.09 -13.77
N TRP A 781 -2.60 1.05 -13.08
CA TRP A 781 -3.02 -0.34 -13.27
C TRP A 781 -4.44 -0.65 -12.78
N GLU A 782 -5.09 0.25 -12.03
CA GLU A 782 -6.49 0.11 -11.59
C GLU A 782 -7.47 0.80 -12.55
N LEU A 783 -6.98 1.51 -13.58
CA LEU A 783 -7.84 2.14 -14.57
C LEU A 783 -8.57 1.09 -15.41
N THR A 784 -9.82 1.40 -15.71
CA THR A 784 -10.72 0.55 -16.49
C THR A 784 -11.17 1.28 -17.76
N ALA A 785 -11.68 0.52 -18.73
CA ALA A 785 -12.35 1.11 -19.89
C ALA A 785 -13.52 2.02 -19.48
N GLY A 786 -14.21 1.71 -18.38
CA GLY A 786 -15.28 2.54 -17.84
C GLY A 786 -14.80 3.92 -17.40
N ASP A 787 -13.64 4.00 -16.74
CA ASP A 787 -13.03 5.27 -16.34
C ASP A 787 -12.73 6.16 -17.56
N TYR A 788 -12.14 5.59 -18.62
CA TYR A 788 -11.85 6.32 -19.85
C TYR A 788 -13.12 6.73 -20.60
N ARG A 789 -14.13 5.86 -20.70
CA ARG A 789 -15.42 6.17 -21.35
C ARG A 789 -16.17 7.30 -20.65
N VAL A 790 -16.03 7.45 -19.33
CA VAL A 790 -16.60 8.59 -18.60
C VAL A 790 -15.90 9.88 -19.03
N LEU A 791 -14.56 9.87 -19.13
CA LEU A 791 -13.79 11.01 -19.62
C LEU A 791 -14.19 11.39 -21.06
N GLU A 792 -14.33 10.39 -21.93
CA GLU A 792 -14.79 10.54 -23.32
C GLU A 792 -16.22 11.08 -23.41
N LYS A 793 -17.14 10.57 -22.59
CA LYS A 793 -18.51 11.07 -22.53
C LYS A 793 -18.57 12.55 -22.13
N ASP A 794 -17.73 12.96 -21.19
CA ASP A 794 -17.73 14.32 -20.65
C ASP A 794 -17.04 15.33 -21.56
N LEU A 795 -15.94 14.93 -22.21
CA LEU A 795 -15.07 15.84 -22.97
C LEU A 795 -15.22 15.69 -24.49
N GLY A 796 -15.79 14.59 -24.97
CA GLY A 796 -15.71 14.14 -26.36
C GLY A 796 -14.41 13.37 -26.63
N ALA A 797 -14.42 12.51 -27.67
CA ALA A 797 -13.33 11.59 -27.97
C ALA A 797 -11.96 12.27 -28.16
N ASP A 798 -11.92 13.33 -28.96
CA ASP A 798 -10.71 14.10 -29.23
C ASP A 798 -10.13 14.73 -27.94
N LYS A 799 -10.93 15.54 -27.23
CA LYS A 799 -10.47 16.23 -26.02
C LYS A 799 -10.13 15.24 -24.90
N ALA A 800 -10.81 14.10 -24.82
CA ALA A 800 -10.49 13.04 -23.87
C ALA A 800 -9.10 12.44 -24.16
N MET A 801 -8.77 12.12 -25.42
CA MET A 801 -7.44 11.63 -25.77
C MET A 801 -6.36 12.68 -25.50
N TYR A 802 -6.62 13.96 -25.79
CA TYR A 802 -5.65 15.04 -25.55
C TYR A 802 -5.40 15.21 -24.05
N THR A 803 -6.47 15.22 -23.25
CA THR A 803 -6.43 15.30 -21.80
C THR A 803 -5.70 14.10 -21.20
N PHE A 804 -6.01 12.90 -21.68
CA PHE A 804 -5.35 11.67 -21.26
C PHE A 804 -3.84 11.70 -21.53
N TRP A 805 -3.45 12.08 -22.74
CA TRP A 805 -2.04 12.18 -23.12
C TRP A 805 -1.31 13.24 -22.29
N TRP A 806 -1.94 14.41 -22.10
CA TRP A 806 -1.43 15.49 -21.26
C TRP A 806 -1.17 15.05 -19.82
N LEU A 807 -2.10 14.29 -19.24
CA LEU A 807 -1.92 13.69 -17.92
C LEU A 807 -0.80 12.65 -17.91
N CYS A 808 -0.65 11.82 -18.94
CA CYS A 808 0.49 10.89 -19.01
C CYS A 808 1.82 11.66 -18.95
N ARG A 809 1.91 12.78 -19.68
CA ARG A 809 3.09 13.64 -19.73
C ARG A 809 3.50 14.19 -18.37
N GLY A 810 2.55 14.48 -17.48
CA GLY A 810 2.88 15.01 -16.15
C GLY A 810 3.84 14.13 -15.34
N LEU A 811 3.84 12.81 -15.55
CA LEU A 811 4.80 11.93 -14.90
C LEU A 811 6.20 11.97 -15.49
N TYR A 812 6.37 12.32 -16.76
CA TYR A 812 7.71 12.61 -17.27
C TYR A 812 8.31 13.79 -16.50
N MET A 813 7.54 14.89 -16.43
CA MET A 813 8.01 16.16 -15.87
C MET A 813 8.41 16.03 -14.40
N THR A 814 7.56 15.37 -13.62
CA THR A 814 7.74 15.24 -12.16
C THR A 814 8.94 14.36 -11.81
N ARG A 815 9.15 13.26 -12.54
CA ARG A 815 10.32 12.38 -12.36
C ARG A 815 11.64 13.11 -12.65
N VAL A 816 11.64 14.01 -13.63
CA VAL A 816 12.79 14.87 -13.90
C VAL A 816 13.05 15.84 -12.75
N SER A 817 12.02 16.55 -12.30
CA SER A 817 12.15 17.54 -11.22
C SER A 817 12.64 16.92 -9.92
N ASP A 818 12.07 15.77 -9.53
CA ASP A 818 12.47 15.04 -8.32
C ASP A 818 13.85 14.38 -8.48
N GLY A 819 14.15 13.87 -9.67
CA GLY A 819 15.43 13.23 -9.99
C GLY A 819 16.60 14.20 -9.86
N PHE A 820 16.43 15.44 -10.33
CA PHE A 820 17.44 16.49 -10.23
C PHE A 820 17.31 17.39 -8.99
N GLN A 821 16.23 17.25 -8.21
CA GLN A 821 15.92 18.12 -7.06
C GLN A 821 15.97 19.61 -7.42
N LEU A 822 15.26 19.99 -8.48
CA LEU A 822 15.37 21.34 -9.04
C LEU A 822 14.81 22.43 -8.11
N PRO A 823 15.49 23.58 -7.95
CA PRO A 823 14.91 24.74 -7.28
C PRO A 823 13.71 25.27 -8.06
N LEU A 824 12.59 25.49 -7.39
CA LEU A 824 11.47 26.21 -7.98
C LEU A 824 11.85 27.69 -8.16
N GLU A 825 11.60 28.24 -9.34
CA GLU A 825 11.95 29.62 -9.65
C GLU A 825 11.11 30.63 -8.82
N ARG A 826 11.72 31.77 -8.46
CA ARG A 826 11.05 32.83 -7.71
C ARG A 826 10.21 33.76 -8.59
N GLU A 827 10.60 33.89 -9.87
CA GLU A 827 9.89 34.66 -10.88
C GLU A 827 9.08 33.75 -11.79
N ASN A 828 8.02 34.28 -12.40
CA ASN A 828 7.24 33.56 -13.40
C ASN A 828 8.04 33.44 -14.72
N VAL A 829 8.78 32.34 -14.86
CA VAL A 829 9.65 32.06 -16.02
C VAL A 829 8.92 31.82 -17.35
N PHE A 830 7.59 31.72 -17.31
CA PHE A 830 6.74 31.54 -18.49
C PHE A 830 6.22 32.86 -19.05
N ALA A 831 6.23 33.93 -18.25
CA ALA A 831 5.81 35.25 -18.67
C ALA A 831 6.62 35.74 -19.89
N PRO A 832 6.00 36.51 -20.81
CA PRO A 832 6.77 37.19 -21.84
C PRO A 832 7.78 38.16 -21.19
N PRO A 833 8.93 38.41 -21.83
CA PRO A 833 9.87 39.42 -21.34
C PRO A 833 9.12 40.76 -21.16
N ALA A 834 9.46 41.49 -20.10
CA ALA A 834 8.90 42.81 -19.85
C ALA A 834 9.06 43.66 -21.12
N LYS A 835 7.98 44.32 -21.56
CA LYS A 835 8.08 45.30 -22.63
C LYS A 835 9.09 46.34 -22.15
N THR A 836 10.25 46.41 -22.79
CA THR A 836 11.11 47.58 -22.65
C THR A 836 10.27 48.77 -23.06
N ASP A 837 10.07 49.71 -22.13
CA ASP A 837 9.45 50.99 -22.45
C ASP A 837 10.30 51.66 -23.54
N GLU A 838 9.86 51.54 -24.80
CA GLU A 838 10.25 52.45 -25.88
C GLU A 838 9.62 53.81 -25.58
N LYS A 839 10.10 54.46 -24.50
CA LYS A 839 9.94 55.89 -24.19
C LYS A 839 10.90 56.23 -23.04
N LYS A 840 12.19 56.35 -23.36
CA LYS A 840 13.02 57.51 -23.04
C LYS A 840 14.41 57.41 -23.66
#